data_AF-A0A9P8KG44-F1
#
_entry.id   AF-A0A9P8KG44-F1
#
_cell.length_a   1.000
_cell.length_b   1.000
_cell.length_c   1.000
_cell.angle_alpha   90.00
_cell.angle_beta   90.00
_cell.angle_gamma   90.00
#
_symmetry.space_group_name_H-M   'P 1'
#
loop_
_entity.id
_entity.type
_entity.pdbx_description
1 polymer ?
#
loop_
_entity_poly.entity_id
_entity_poly.type
_entity_poly.pdbx_seq_one_letter_code
_entity_poly.pdbx_strand_id
1 'polypeptide(L)'
;MTVQQKVPPQERLLFATTARSIADSTAQIVDTSRQALDHLGATTCPQSASFDNVLLPLVNVRNAIATKAGILGFYKEGSSDASLRDESVKSKLLFDNFNNEIAMQEDLFLLIDAVFKKNETLDQESERLLRREHRTFHDNGLGLPAADRVRFSEIKTRINKATSEFRRNMNEENEHVDFTTQDLVGVPAHVLDSTLLDDSTDDEKIFRLTFQPNHFYPTMRYAQLDETRKRYMIGYETRCADNVSLFQEIVLLRDEAARMLGYASHAKWRTRSLMSGTPDNVMAFLNDLKSQLQPGLQNDLDALKKLKSDHLAAQGMEFDGKFYVWDISFYHRLLLEAQYKIDQKRIAEYFPIQTVVPAMLQNFQQLSGLVFQEVSRDISDLTDLNQTWHDDVQVFDVWDSDEIGGGFLGFLYLDLYSREGKYGSAANFNLQPGYIKPDGSRHYPSTALICNFNKPTSDKPGLLNHSDVVLLFHELGHGIHDLVAQTKYACFHGTACADDFCEAPSQMLERWCWEEPQLKAMSCHYSTLTPEYRDHWKVHGCTADTVPPSKIPTELVQALVRSENVNASLTNMRALWRSAFDMKVHSPTDRRSLEDMDITREFNKLQREIVGLDEPADEEWGHGHAHFSHLIGGYDAGYYGYLYSRVFASDMFSAAFSKDPMSREVGLSLGYEVEESPHTDGESLQKPQEAAALPTLSTRAAASYNSTSNKLWTILSDLWDPQSNTGGYVTLGVADNALLQDELAHRINQCSDVPRRLLTYNNGPSGSLRCKAAISKFLNRHLAPFTSIEIADVVVTNGVSAATEHCSWALCDPGDGILLGRPYYRSFLKDLGTRPEVRVVPVSFGTKDPLDVSSVAEYERALLSSLQDGVKIKAIMLCNPHNPLGRCYPRDFIIQLMELCQKYGVHLISDEIYASSVWRQGPSDSEAIQPFTSVLSIDPTDIIDPALLHVLWGTSKDFGANGLRCGVIISRNHDLIECVSNLSIFSYASGLTDHAVSELLEDDAFTDAYISSNRKALLDAYEFVATTLDAMGVPYATTSNAALFVWCDLLTPFLHSKSAEGHTVRDINEMWLQSSALAQRLDDARVHVGVPDQFGSEQPGWFRLTISRPREQLQEGLLRIERVLKGW
;
A
#
# COMPACT_ATOMS: atom_id res chain seq x y z
N MET A 1 -34.41 24.34 9.11
CA MET A 1 -34.19 25.15 7.89
C MET A 1 -34.90 24.43 6.76
N THR A 2 -35.78 25.10 6.03
CA THR A 2 -36.45 24.54 4.85
C THR A 2 -35.37 24.29 3.78
N VAL A 3 -35.02 23.02 3.55
CA VAL A 3 -34.10 22.62 2.47
C VAL A 3 -34.75 23.07 1.18
N GLN A 4 -34.09 23.96 0.45
CA GLN A 4 -34.54 24.39 -0.87
C GLN A 4 -34.50 23.15 -1.76
N GLN A 5 -35.66 22.72 -2.30
CA GLN A 5 -35.76 21.49 -3.08
C GLN A 5 -34.86 21.60 -4.32
N LYS A 6 -33.73 20.88 -4.31
CA LYS A 6 -32.80 20.86 -5.44
C LYS A 6 -33.32 19.90 -6.50
N VAL A 7 -33.14 20.25 -7.77
CA VAL A 7 -33.55 19.44 -8.93
C VAL A 7 -32.31 18.75 -9.50
N PRO A 8 -32.27 17.40 -9.54
CA PRO A 8 -31.14 16.66 -10.12
C PRO A 8 -30.86 17.06 -11.58
N PRO A 9 -29.59 17.11 -12.01
CA PRO A 9 -29.20 17.36 -13.40
C PRO A 9 -29.41 16.14 -14.33
N GLN A 10 -29.71 14.97 -13.76
CA GLN A 10 -30.02 13.73 -14.46
C GLN A 10 -31.42 13.26 -14.03
N GLU A 11 -32.20 12.70 -14.95
CA GLU A 11 -33.49 12.11 -14.60
C GLU A 11 -33.32 10.83 -13.77
N ARG A 12 -34.26 10.57 -12.86
CA ARG A 12 -34.30 9.31 -12.12
C ARG A 12 -34.59 8.13 -13.04
N LEU A 13 -34.21 6.95 -12.58
CA LEU A 13 -34.51 5.72 -13.30
C LEU A 13 -36.02 5.52 -13.46
N LEU A 14 -36.41 5.13 -14.67
CA LEU A 14 -37.72 4.57 -14.94
C LEU A 14 -37.58 3.06 -15.13
N PHE A 15 -38.28 2.32 -14.29
CA PHE A 15 -38.33 0.87 -14.35
C PHE A 15 -39.33 0.45 -15.44
N ALA A 16 -38.85 -0.40 -16.35
CA ALA A 16 -39.68 -1.16 -17.28
C ALA A 16 -40.83 -1.88 -16.57
N THR A 17 -41.98 -1.88 -17.24
CA THR A 17 -43.24 -2.42 -16.72
C THR A 17 -43.61 -3.78 -17.31
N THR A 18 -42.86 -4.29 -18.30
CA THR A 18 -43.14 -5.58 -18.94
C THR A 18 -41.88 -6.36 -19.32
N ALA A 19 -41.96 -7.69 -19.33
CA ALA A 19 -40.86 -8.56 -19.77
C ALA A 19 -40.45 -8.26 -21.22
N ARG A 20 -41.42 -7.98 -22.09
CA ARG A 20 -41.17 -7.61 -23.48
C ARG A 20 -40.29 -6.35 -23.61
N SER A 21 -40.55 -5.31 -22.80
CA SER A 21 -39.70 -4.10 -22.85
C SER A 21 -38.26 -4.37 -22.41
N ILE A 22 -38.03 -5.32 -21.50
CA ILE A 22 -36.68 -5.76 -21.11
C ILE A 22 -36.00 -6.47 -22.29
N ALA A 23 -36.69 -7.43 -22.91
CA ALA A 23 -36.19 -8.19 -24.06
C ALA A 23 -35.83 -7.27 -25.25
N ASP A 24 -36.78 -6.42 -25.66
CA ASP A 24 -36.62 -5.51 -26.80
C ASP A 24 -35.46 -4.52 -26.57
N SER A 25 -35.35 -3.95 -25.36
CA SER A 25 -34.25 -3.04 -25.00
C SER A 25 -32.90 -3.75 -25.02
N THR A 26 -32.82 -4.96 -24.48
CA THR A 26 -31.59 -5.75 -24.45
C THR A 26 -31.10 -6.05 -25.85
N ALA A 27 -31.99 -6.54 -26.72
CA ALA A 27 -31.67 -6.85 -28.12
C ALA A 27 -31.19 -5.60 -28.87
N GLN A 28 -31.91 -4.48 -28.73
CA GLN A 28 -31.52 -3.22 -29.36
C GLN A 28 -30.12 -2.75 -28.96
N ILE A 29 -29.77 -2.83 -27.67
CA ILE A 29 -28.46 -2.42 -27.16
C ILE A 29 -27.36 -3.32 -27.73
N VAL A 30 -27.56 -4.64 -27.70
CA VAL A 30 -26.60 -5.61 -28.23
C VAL A 30 -26.38 -5.41 -29.73
N ASP A 31 -27.46 -5.27 -30.50
CA ASP A 31 -27.35 -5.09 -31.96
C ASP A 31 -26.69 -3.77 -32.34
N THR A 32 -27.03 -2.68 -31.67
CA THR A 32 -26.42 -1.36 -31.93
C THR A 32 -24.93 -1.36 -31.53
N SER A 33 -24.61 -1.99 -30.40
CA SER A 33 -23.22 -2.10 -29.92
C SER A 33 -22.39 -2.97 -30.86
N ARG A 34 -22.93 -4.09 -31.33
CA ARG A 34 -22.25 -4.97 -32.30
C ARG A 34 -21.96 -4.23 -33.60
N GLN A 35 -22.95 -3.53 -34.16
CA GLN A 35 -22.76 -2.72 -35.37
C GLN A 35 -21.67 -1.65 -35.21
N ALA A 36 -21.62 -0.99 -34.05
CA ALA A 36 -20.61 0.03 -33.78
C ALA A 36 -19.18 -0.56 -33.70
N LEU A 37 -19.03 -1.72 -33.04
CA LEU A 37 -17.74 -2.40 -32.90
C LEU A 37 -17.27 -3.07 -34.20
N ASP A 38 -18.18 -3.70 -34.95
CA ASP A 38 -17.89 -4.24 -36.28
C ASP A 38 -17.45 -3.12 -37.23
N HIS A 39 -18.12 -1.96 -37.18
CA HIS A 39 -17.71 -0.79 -37.96
C HIS A 39 -16.33 -0.29 -37.57
N LEU A 40 -16.02 -0.24 -36.26
CA LEU A 40 -14.72 0.16 -35.76
C LEU A 40 -13.60 -0.76 -36.28
N GLY A 41 -13.80 -2.07 -36.17
CA GLY A 41 -12.88 -3.10 -36.68
C GLY A 41 -12.69 -3.05 -38.20
N ALA A 42 -13.75 -2.74 -38.95
CA ALA A 42 -13.71 -2.70 -40.42
C ALA A 42 -13.11 -1.41 -41.00
N THR A 43 -13.17 -0.28 -40.28
CA THR A 43 -12.81 1.05 -40.82
C THR A 43 -11.48 1.59 -40.30
N THR A 44 -10.93 1.01 -39.24
CA THR A 44 -9.65 1.44 -38.65
C THR A 44 -8.57 0.42 -38.97
N CYS A 45 -7.37 0.86 -39.32
CA CYS A 45 -6.22 -0.04 -39.49
C CYS A 45 -5.21 0.11 -38.35
N PRO A 46 -4.42 -0.93 -38.03
CA PRO A 46 -3.42 -0.89 -36.95
C PRO A 46 -2.42 0.28 -37.06
N GLN A 47 -2.09 0.72 -38.26
CA GLN A 47 -1.17 1.84 -38.47
C GLN A 47 -1.76 3.18 -38.00
N SER A 48 -3.07 3.40 -38.18
CA SER A 48 -3.76 4.63 -37.76
C SER A 48 -4.38 4.54 -36.36
N ALA A 49 -4.42 3.35 -35.74
CA ALA A 49 -5.03 3.11 -34.44
C ALA A 49 -4.41 3.99 -33.34
N SER A 50 -5.21 4.72 -32.58
CA SER A 50 -4.82 5.53 -31.42
C SER A 50 -5.79 5.33 -30.27
N PHE A 51 -5.47 5.85 -29.09
CA PHE A 51 -6.40 5.86 -27.97
C PHE A 51 -7.75 6.49 -28.36
N ASP A 52 -7.69 7.64 -29.02
CA ASP A 52 -8.87 8.43 -29.38
C ASP A 52 -9.77 7.78 -30.44
N ASN A 53 -9.21 7.06 -31.41
CA ASN A 53 -9.98 6.49 -32.51
C ASN A 53 -10.28 4.99 -32.37
N VAL A 54 -9.69 4.30 -31.39
CA VAL A 54 -9.99 2.89 -31.07
C VAL A 54 -10.56 2.75 -29.67
N LEU A 55 -9.81 3.19 -28.65
CA LEU A 55 -10.15 2.87 -27.27
C LEU A 55 -11.32 3.72 -26.74
N LEU A 56 -11.40 5.01 -27.08
CA LEU A 56 -12.53 5.86 -26.74
C LEU A 56 -13.86 5.37 -27.36
N PRO A 57 -13.94 5.01 -28.66
CA PRO A 57 -15.14 4.39 -29.23
C PRO A 57 -15.54 3.09 -28.52
N LEU A 58 -14.58 2.20 -28.26
CA LEU A 58 -14.82 0.94 -27.54
C LEU A 58 -15.38 1.18 -26.14
N VAL A 59 -14.77 2.06 -25.35
CA VAL A 59 -15.23 2.34 -23.98
C VAL A 59 -16.58 3.05 -23.97
N ASN A 60 -16.89 3.88 -24.97
CA ASN A 60 -18.21 4.50 -25.09
C ASN A 60 -19.31 3.46 -25.32
N VAL A 61 -19.05 2.43 -26.14
CA VAL A 61 -19.97 1.29 -26.31
C VAL A 61 -20.13 0.53 -25.00
N ARG A 62 -19.03 0.23 -24.31
CA ARG A 62 -19.07 -0.45 -23.00
C ARG A 62 -19.82 0.35 -21.94
N ASN A 63 -19.62 1.67 -21.88
CA ASN A 63 -20.34 2.58 -20.98
C ASN A 63 -21.85 2.53 -21.26
N ALA A 64 -22.26 2.56 -22.53
CA ALA A 64 -23.67 2.46 -22.91
C ALA A 64 -24.31 1.13 -22.50
N ILE A 65 -23.58 0.02 -22.65
CA ILE A 65 -24.02 -1.30 -22.18
C ILE A 65 -24.14 -1.29 -20.66
N ALA A 66 -23.11 -0.87 -19.92
CA ALA A 66 -23.10 -0.87 -18.46
C ALA A 66 -24.27 -0.09 -17.86
N THR A 67 -24.57 1.10 -18.41
CA THR A 67 -25.68 1.98 -18.00
C THR A 67 -27.06 1.35 -18.11
N LYS A 68 -27.23 0.34 -18.97
CA LYS A 68 -28.53 -0.34 -19.19
C LYS A 68 -28.56 -1.75 -18.62
N ALA A 69 -27.44 -2.47 -18.71
CA ALA A 69 -27.31 -3.83 -18.23
C ALA A 69 -27.54 -3.95 -16.71
N GLY A 70 -27.11 -2.94 -15.93
CA GLY A 70 -27.37 -2.90 -14.48
C GLY A 70 -28.86 -2.96 -14.17
N ILE A 71 -29.66 -2.06 -14.73
CA ILE A 71 -31.12 -2.01 -14.51
C ILE A 71 -31.82 -3.26 -15.04
N LEU A 72 -31.55 -3.66 -16.29
CA LEU A 72 -32.23 -4.79 -16.93
C LEU A 72 -31.87 -6.11 -16.26
N GLY A 73 -30.65 -6.24 -15.74
CA GLY A 73 -30.18 -7.39 -14.99
C GLY A 73 -30.59 -7.41 -13.52
N PHE A 74 -31.06 -6.29 -12.96
CA PHE A 74 -31.42 -6.16 -11.55
C PHE A 74 -32.84 -6.67 -11.23
N TYR A 75 -33.74 -6.73 -12.22
CA TYR A 75 -35.10 -7.25 -12.00
C TYR A 75 -35.13 -8.65 -11.39
N LYS A 76 -34.19 -9.53 -11.75
CA LYS A 76 -34.07 -10.87 -11.15
C LYS A 76 -33.85 -10.84 -9.63
N GLU A 77 -33.29 -9.75 -9.11
CA GLU A 77 -32.97 -9.57 -7.68
C GLU A 77 -34.10 -8.85 -6.93
N GLY A 78 -34.75 -7.86 -7.55
CA GLY A 78 -35.71 -6.97 -6.87
C GLY A 78 -37.19 -7.20 -7.21
N SER A 79 -37.53 -7.77 -8.37
CA SER A 79 -38.91 -7.77 -8.85
C SER A 79 -39.80 -8.80 -8.16
N SER A 80 -41.02 -8.43 -7.80
CA SER A 80 -42.06 -9.38 -7.38
C SER A 80 -42.68 -10.15 -8.56
N ASP A 81 -42.55 -9.67 -9.79
CA ASP A 81 -43.07 -10.32 -11.00
C ASP A 81 -42.09 -11.36 -11.56
N ALA A 82 -42.48 -12.64 -11.53
CA ALA A 82 -41.67 -13.74 -12.04
C ALA A 82 -41.31 -13.58 -13.53
N SER A 83 -42.20 -13.02 -14.36
CA SER A 83 -41.92 -12.84 -15.78
C SER A 83 -40.82 -11.80 -16.03
N LEU A 84 -40.74 -10.76 -15.20
CA LEU A 84 -39.65 -9.78 -15.25
C LEU A 84 -38.34 -10.41 -14.78
N ARG A 85 -38.38 -11.21 -13.71
CA ARG A 85 -37.19 -11.93 -13.22
C ARG A 85 -36.63 -12.90 -14.26
N ASP A 86 -37.48 -13.72 -14.85
CA ASP A 86 -37.08 -14.70 -15.87
C ASP A 86 -36.45 -14.03 -17.08
N GLU A 87 -37.03 -12.92 -17.54
CA GLU A 87 -36.48 -12.17 -18.68
C GLU A 87 -35.18 -11.44 -18.30
N SER A 88 -35.09 -10.91 -17.09
CA SER A 88 -33.86 -10.31 -16.57
C SER A 88 -32.68 -11.28 -16.53
N VAL A 89 -32.93 -12.55 -16.15
CA VAL A 89 -31.92 -13.62 -16.22
C VAL A 89 -31.44 -13.81 -17.65
N LYS A 90 -32.36 -13.87 -18.63
CA LYS A 90 -32.00 -13.99 -20.05
C LYS A 90 -31.22 -12.78 -20.56
N SER A 91 -31.64 -11.57 -20.19
CA SER A 91 -30.96 -10.33 -20.55
C SER A 91 -29.54 -10.27 -20.00
N LYS A 92 -29.34 -10.63 -18.72
CA LYS A 92 -28.01 -10.70 -18.13
C LYS A 92 -27.12 -11.71 -18.87
N LEU A 93 -27.65 -12.89 -19.17
CA LEU A 93 -26.94 -13.90 -19.93
C LEU A 93 -26.57 -13.39 -21.35
N LEU A 94 -27.47 -12.66 -22.01
CA LEU A 94 -27.21 -12.10 -23.32
C LEU A 94 -26.10 -11.03 -23.28
N PHE A 95 -26.11 -10.14 -22.28
CA PHE A 95 -25.02 -9.18 -22.07
C PHE A 95 -23.69 -9.86 -21.75
N ASP A 96 -23.69 -10.90 -20.92
CA ASP A 96 -22.47 -11.65 -20.58
C ASP A 96 -21.89 -12.35 -21.81
N ASN A 97 -22.75 -13.00 -22.60
CA ASN A 97 -22.34 -13.63 -23.86
C ASN A 97 -21.79 -12.61 -24.84
N PHE A 98 -22.42 -11.43 -24.95
CA PHE A 98 -21.96 -10.38 -25.85
C PHE A 98 -20.63 -9.76 -25.37
N ASN A 99 -20.43 -9.55 -24.07
CA ASN A 99 -19.13 -9.11 -23.55
C ASN A 99 -18.02 -10.13 -23.80
N ASN A 100 -18.32 -11.43 -23.70
CA ASN A 100 -17.38 -12.49 -24.05
C ASN A 100 -17.09 -12.51 -25.56
N GLU A 101 -18.11 -12.32 -26.40
CA GLU A 101 -17.96 -12.17 -27.85
C GLU A 101 -16.96 -11.05 -28.18
N ILE A 102 -17.14 -9.85 -27.59
CA ILE A 102 -16.24 -8.71 -27.76
C ILE A 102 -14.80 -9.06 -27.34
N ALA A 103 -14.63 -9.67 -26.17
CA ALA A 103 -13.31 -10.00 -25.64
C ALA A 103 -12.55 -11.08 -26.45
N MET A 104 -13.24 -11.73 -27.39
CA MET A 104 -12.70 -12.74 -28.30
C MET A 104 -12.56 -12.23 -29.75
N GLN A 105 -12.90 -10.97 -30.04
CA GLN A 105 -12.75 -10.39 -31.38
C GLN A 105 -11.28 -10.08 -31.70
N GLU A 106 -10.73 -10.83 -32.66
CA GLU A 106 -9.31 -10.75 -33.05
C GLU A 106 -8.96 -9.43 -33.74
N ASP A 107 -9.86 -8.88 -34.56
CA ASP A 107 -9.70 -7.60 -35.22
C ASP A 107 -9.63 -6.44 -34.21
N LEU A 108 -10.51 -6.42 -33.21
CA LEU A 108 -10.43 -5.45 -32.12
C LEU A 108 -9.14 -5.60 -31.30
N PHE A 109 -8.72 -6.83 -31.00
CA PHE A 109 -7.45 -7.06 -30.29
C PHE A 109 -6.26 -6.50 -31.06
N LEU A 110 -6.18 -6.71 -32.38
CA LEU A 110 -5.08 -6.19 -33.20
C LEU A 110 -5.03 -4.66 -33.18
N LEU A 111 -6.18 -3.99 -33.11
CA LEU A 111 -6.24 -2.53 -32.95
C LEU A 111 -5.77 -2.09 -31.56
N ILE A 112 -6.27 -2.72 -30.49
CA ILE A 112 -5.90 -2.38 -29.11
C ILE A 112 -4.40 -2.64 -28.87
N ASP A 113 -3.87 -3.75 -29.38
CA ASP A 113 -2.44 -4.10 -29.29
C ASP A 113 -1.56 -3.10 -30.06
N ALA A 114 -2.04 -2.58 -31.19
CA ALA A 114 -1.36 -1.50 -31.91
C ALA A 114 -1.34 -0.19 -31.11
N VAL A 115 -2.44 0.18 -30.45
CA VAL A 115 -2.49 1.34 -29.54
C VAL A 115 -1.54 1.14 -28.36
N PHE A 116 -1.56 -0.04 -27.74
CA PHE A 116 -0.69 -0.38 -26.61
C PHE A 116 0.80 -0.24 -26.96
N LYS A 117 1.21 -0.70 -28.14
CA LYS A 117 2.60 -0.63 -28.61
C LYS A 117 3.07 0.77 -29.03
N LYS A 118 2.14 1.69 -29.36
CA LYS A 118 2.48 3.08 -29.70
C LYS A 118 2.95 3.90 -28.50
N ASN A 119 2.58 3.49 -27.29
CA ASN A 119 2.97 4.15 -26.04
C ASN A 119 2.64 5.65 -26.05
N GLU A 120 1.40 5.98 -26.39
CA GLU A 120 0.89 7.35 -26.41
C GLU A 120 0.93 7.98 -25.00
N THR A 121 1.16 9.29 -24.91
CA THR A 121 1.08 10.01 -23.63
C THR A 121 -0.37 10.17 -23.22
N LEU A 122 -0.80 9.40 -22.21
CA LEU A 122 -2.17 9.40 -21.68
C LEU A 122 -2.17 9.89 -20.23
N ASP A 123 -3.34 10.37 -19.76
CA ASP A 123 -3.53 10.54 -18.32
C ASP A 123 -3.64 9.19 -17.61
N GLN A 124 -3.48 9.19 -16.29
CA GLN A 124 -3.37 7.97 -15.48
C GLN A 124 -4.56 7.00 -15.64
N GLU A 125 -5.81 7.50 -15.66
CA GLU A 125 -6.98 6.64 -15.77
C GLU A 125 -7.13 6.07 -17.19
N SER A 126 -6.77 6.88 -18.20
CA SER A 126 -6.73 6.46 -19.61
C SER A 126 -5.66 5.41 -19.87
N GLU A 127 -4.48 5.55 -19.29
CA GLU A 127 -3.44 4.53 -19.36
C GLU A 127 -3.89 3.22 -18.68
N ARG A 128 -4.55 3.33 -17.51
CA ARG A 128 -5.13 2.19 -16.82
C ARG A 128 -6.19 1.47 -17.66
N LEU A 129 -7.05 2.22 -18.34
CA LEU A 129 -8.05 1.67 -19.27
C LEU A 129 -7.37 0.88 -20.39
N LEU A 130 -6.34 1.44 -21.03
CA LEU A 130 -5.59 0.77 -22.10
C LEU A 130 -4.95 -0.54 -21.62
N ARG A 131 -4.29 -0.52 -20.46
CA ARG A 131 -3.69 -1.71 -19.85
C ARG A 131 -4.73 -2.77 -19.50
N ARG A 132 -5.88 -2.35 -18.95
CA ARG A 132 -6.98 -3.25 -18.59
C ARG A 132 -7.60 -3.90 -19.82
N GLU A 133 -7.94 -3.13 -20.84
CA GLU A 133 -8.54 -3.67 -22.06
C GLU A 133 -7.56 -4.63 -22.74
N HIS A 134 -6.30 -4.23 -22.95
CA HIS A 134 -5.27 -5.13 -23.51
C HIS A 134 -5.15 -6.45 -22.73
N ARG A 135 -5.10 -6.37 -21.39
CA ARG A 135 -5.09 -7.55 -20.50
C ARG A 135 -6.34 -8.41 -20.65
N THR A 136 -7.52 -7.79 -20.77
CA THR A 136 -8.80 -8.51 -20.91
C THR A 136 -8.79 -9.40 -22.15
N PHE A 137 -8.32 -8.90 -23.29
CA PHE A 137 -8.22 -9.72 -24.51
C PHE A 137 -7.16 -10.82 -24.36
N HIS A 138 -6.03 -10.52 -23.71
CA HIS A 138 -4.98 -11.51 -23.43
C HIS A 138 -5.47 -12.65 -22.51
N ASP A 139 -6.25 -12.31 -21.48
CA ASP A 139 -6.86 -13.27 -20.54
C ASP A 139 -7.96 -14.13 -21.17
N ASN A 140 -8.51 -13.68 -22.29
CA ASN A 140 -9.42 -14.47 -23.12
C ASN A 140 -8.71 -15.26 -24.22
N GLY A 141 -7.37 -15.36 -24.14
CA GLY A 141 -6.57 -16.26 -24.95
C GLY A 141 -6.15 -15.70 -26.30
N LEU A 142 -6.39 -14.41 -26.60
CA LEU A 142 -6.00 -13.83 -27.89
C LEU A 142 -4.51 -13.59 -28.05
N GLY A 143 -3.74 -13.65 -26.96
CA GLY A 143 -2.28 -13.73 -27.00
C GLY A 143 -1.73 -15.13 -27.32
N LEU A 144 -2.57 -16.17 -27.36
CA LEU A 144 -2.14 -17.55 -27.61
C LEU A 144 -1.98 -17.84 -29.12
N PRO A 145 -1.10 -18.81 -29.49
CA PRO A 145 -1.07 -19.34 -30.85
C PRO A 145 -2.46 -19.83 -31.30
N ALA A 146 -2.79 -19.64 -32.58
CA ALA A 146 -4.12 -19.97 -33.10
C ALA A 146 -4.58 -21.42 -32.83
N ALA A 147 -3.63 -22.37 -32.78
CA ALA A 147 -3.91 -23.77 -32.47
C ALA A 147 -4.37 -23.98 -31.01
N ASP A 148 -3.84 -23.20 -30.07
CA ASP A 148 -4.13 -23.32 -28.63
C ASP A 148 -5.43 -22.57 -28.26
N ARG A 149 -5.83 -21.56 -29.05
CA ARG A 149 -7.07 -20.79 -28.83
C ARG A 149 -8.34 -21.65 -28.83
N VAL A 150 -8.37 -22.71 -29.66
CA VAL A 150 -9.52 -23.65 -29.71
C VAL A 150 -9.67 -24.36 -28.38
N ARG A 151 -8.59 -24.96 -27.87
CA ARG A 151 -8.62 -25.66 -26.58
C ARG A 151 -8.94 -24.70 -25.43
N PHE A 152 -8.37 -23.49 -25.44
CA PHE A 152 -8.66 -22.49 -24.41
C PHE A 152 -10.15 -22.11 -24.37
N SER A 153 -10.76 -21.92 -25.55
CA SER A 153 -12.20 -21.63 -25.67
C SER A 153 -13.09 -22.77 -25.17
N GLU A 154 -12.74 -24.03 -25.48
CA GLU A 154 -13.44 -25.22 -24.96
C GLU A 154 -13.39 -25.26 -23.42
N ILE A 155 -12.22 -25.00 -22.84
CA ILE A 155 -12.01 -24.95 -21.39
C ILE A 155 -12.90 -23.88 -20.76
N LYS A 156 -12.87 -22.64 -21.26
CA LYS A 156 -13.69 -21.53 -20.75
C LYS A 156 -15.18 -21.84 -20.84
N THR A 157 -15.62 -22.41 -21.96
CA THR A 157 -17.02 -22.82 -22.15
C THR A 157 -17.42 -23.87 -21.13
N ARG A 158 -16.57 -24.87 -20.87
CA ARG A 158 -16.89 -25.91 -19.88
C ARG A 158 -16.89 -25.37 -18.46
N ILE A 159 -15.94 -24.51 -18.07
CA ILE A 159 -15.92 -23.83 -16.76
C ILE A 159 -17.24 -23.08 -16.54
N ASN A 160 -17.69 -22.29 -17.52
CA ASN A 160 -18.93 -21.51 -17.41
C ASN A 160 -20.16 -22.42 -17.23
N LYS A 161 -20.24 -23.52 -17.99
CA LYS A 161 -21.33 -24.50 -17.89
C LYS A 161 -21.33 -25.22 -16.54
N ALA A 162 -20.18 -25.74 -16.11
CA ALA A 162 -20.04 -26.43 -14.83
C ALA A 162 -20.34 -25.49 -13.64
N THR A 163 -19.90 -24.24 -13.70
CA THR A 163 -20.21 -23.21 -12.70
C THR A 163 -21.72 -22.91 -12.64
N SER A 164 -22.39 -22.86 -13.79
CA SER A 164 -23.84 -22.66 -13.86
C SER A 164 -24.61 -23.86 -13.30
N GLU A 165 -24.16 -25.09 -13.61
CA GLU A 165 -24.70 -26.33 -13.04
C GLU A 165 -24.55 -26.34 -11.52
N PHE A 166 -23.36 -25.99 -11.00
CA PHE A 166 -23.08 -25.90 -9.58
C PHE A 166 -24.02 -24.91 -8.86
N ARG A 167 -24.16 -23.69 -9.40
CA ARG A 167 -25.04 -22.66 -8.82
C ARG A 167 -26.50 -23.08 -8.86
N ARG A 168 -26.95 -23.70 -9.96
CA ARG A 168 -28.32 -24.19 -10.08
C ARG A 168 -28.59 -25.25 -9.00
N ASN A 169 -27.69 -26.21 -8.84
CA ASN A 169 -27.83 -27.25 -7.82
C ASN A 169 -27.93 -26.65 -6.40
N MET A 170 -27.19 -25.57 -6.09
CA MET A 170 -27.33 -24.85 -4.82
C MET A 170 -28.66 -24.11 -4.67
N ASN A 171 -29.12 -23.45 -5.73
CA ASN A 171 -30.33 -22.62 -5.69
C ASN A 171 -31.61 -23.46 -5.66
N GLU A 172 -31.59 -24.62 -6.29
CA GLU A 172 -32.72 -25.57 -6.36
C GLU A 172 -32.68 -26.62 -5.22
N GLU A 173 -31.67 -26.55 -4.33
CA GLU A 173 -31.53 -27.45 -3.20
C GLU A 173 -32.69 -27.30 -2.22
N ASN A 174 -33.32 -28.42 -1.89
CA ASN A 174 -34.45 -28.49 -0.95
C ASN A 174 -34.37 -29.75 -0.08
N GLU A 175 -33.14 -30.23 0.16
CA GLU A 175 -32.84 -31.26 1.12
C GLU A 175 -33.25 -30.80 2.53
N HIS A 176 -33.53 -31.78 3.38
CA HIS A 176 -34.15 -31.52 4.67
C HIS A 176 -33.85 -32.61 5.68
N VAL A 177 -34.10 -32.31 6.95
CA VAL A 177 -34.12 -33.29 8.03
C VAL A 177 -35.46 -33.21 8.75
N ASP A 178 -36.07 -34.37 8.95
CA ASP A 178 -37.32 -34.49 9.69
C ASP A 178 -37.02 -34.71 11.18
N PHE A 179 -37.68 -33.92 12.03
CA PHE A 179 -37.51 -33.87 13.47
C PHE A 179 -38.85 -33.98 14.19
N THR A 180 -38.86 -34.60 15.37
CA THR A 180 -40.03 -34.64 16.26
C THR A 180 -40.11 -33.39 17.15
N THR A 181 -41.24 -33.16 17.82
CA THR A 181 -41.36 -32.13 18.86
C THR A 181 -40.26 -32.26 19.93
N GLN A 182 -39.89 -33.48 20.31
CA GLN A 182 -38.87 -33.75 21.32
C GLN A 182 -37.45 -33.39 20.82
N ASP A 183 -37.19 -33.55 19.52
CA ASP A 183 -35.92 -33.17 18.91
C ASP A 183 -35.68 -31.65 18.94
N LEU A 184 -36.75 -30.86 18.91
CA LEU A 184 -36.73 -29.41 18.69
C LEU A 184 -36.92 -28.58 19.96
N VAL A 185 -36.73 -29.19 21.14
CA VAL A 185 -36.80 -28.47 22.43
C VAL A 185 -35.87 -27.24 22.41
N GLY A 186 -36.45 -26.08 22.71
CA GLY A 186 -35.77 -24.77 22.73
C GLY A 186 -35.88 -23.98 21.43
N VAL A 187 -36.18 -24.61 20.30
CA VAL A 187 -36.37 -23.91 19.01
C VAL A 187 -37.62 -23.01 19.09
N PRO A 188 -37.53 -21.73 18.71
CA PRO A 188 -38.67 -20.81 18.78
C PRO A 188 -39.85 -21.26 17.90
N ALA A 189 -41.08 -21.15 18.41
CA ALA A 189 -42.30 -21.58 17.69
C ALA A 189 -42.43 -21.01 16.27
N HIS A 190 -42.13 -19.71 16.08
CA HIS A 190 -42.20 -19.07 14.76
C HIS A 190 -41.28 -19.68 13.69
N VAL A 191 -40.23 -20.42 14.08
CA VAL A 191 -39.38 -21.18 13.15
C VAL A 191 -40.11 -22.44 12.67
N LEU A 192 -41.00 -22.98 13.50
CA LEU A 192 -41.71 -24.23 13.29
C LEU A 192 -43.05 -24.06 12.59
N ASP A 193 -43.69 -22.89 12.71
CA ASP A 193 -45.06 -22.59 12.26
C ASP A 193 -45.34 -22.97 10.79
N SER A 194 -44.33 -22.93 9.91
CA SER A 194 -44.44 -23.28 8.48
C SER A 194 -43.79 -24.61 8.10
N THR A 195 -43.39 -25.45 9.07
CA THR A 195 -42.58 -26.67 8.84
C THR A 195 -43.28 -27.97 9.24
N LEU A 196 -44.48 -27.89 9.81
CA LEU A 196 -45.25 -29.05 10.27
C LEU A 196 -45.64 -29.96 9.10
N LEU A 197 -45.26 -31.23 9.18
CA LEU A 197 -45.60 -32.27 8.20
C LEU A 197 -46.73 -33.20 8.66
N ASP A 198 -46.71 -33.57 9.94
CA ASP A 198 -47.62 -34.55 10.53
C ASP A 198 -47.96 -34.10 11.95
N ASP A 199 -49.26 -34.04 12.25
CA ASP A 199 -49.82 -33.67 13.56
C ASP A 199 -50.77 -34.74 14.13
N SER A 200 -50.66 -35.98 13.63
CA SER A 200 -51.54 -37.10 14.01
C SER A 200 -51.54 -37.41 15.51
N THR A 201 -50.48 -37.06 16.24
CA THR A 201 -50.48 -37.01 17.72
C THR A 201 -49.68 -35.79 18.22
N ASP A 202 -50.11 -35.18 19.33
CA ASP A 202 -49.45 -33.98 19.89
C ASP A 202 -48.00 -34.24 20.36
N ASP A 203 -47.70 -35.46 20.79
CA ASP A 203 -46.38 -35.88 21.28
C ASP A 203 -45.40 -36.34 20.18
N GLU A 204 -45.89 -36.60 18.95
CA GLU A 204 -45.07 -37.05 17.80
C GLU A 204 -45.18 -36.14 16.57
N LYS A 205 -45.52 -34.85 16.73
CA LYS A 205 -45.52 -33.93 15.56
C LYS A 205 -44.19 -33.98 14.84
N ILE A 206 -44.24 -34.17 13.53
CA ILE A 206 -43.06 -34.22 12.66
C ILE A 206 -42.93 -32.87 11.95
N PHE A 207 -41.76 -32.26 12.07
CA PHE A 207 -41.40 -31.01 11.42
C PHE A 207 -40.29 -31.26 10.39
N ARG A 208 -40.46 -30.72 9.18
CA ARG A 208 -39.46 -30.75 8.11
C ARG A 208 -38.68 -29.46 8.06
N LEU A 209 -37.43 -29.53 8.48
CA LEU A 209 -36.54 -28.38 8.46
C LEU A 209 -35.61 -28.52 7.25
N THR A 210 -35.73 -27.58 6.31
CA THR A 210 -34.82 -27.43 5.16
C THR A 210 -33.57 -26.66 5.56
N PHE A 211 -32.48 -26.75 4.80
CA PHE A 211 -31.23 -26.04 5.10
C PHE A 211 -31.24 -24.52 4.83
N GLN A 212 -32.41 -23.93 4.59
CA GLN A 212 -32.57 -22.50 4.37
C GLN A 212 -32.18 -21.69 5.62
N PRO A 213 -31.59 -20.48 5.46
CA PRO A 213 -31.06 -19.69 6.58
C PRO A 213 -32.04 -19.46 7.75
N ASN A 214 -33.33 -19.26 7.45
CA ASN A 214 -34.40 -19.03 8.41
C ASN A 214 -34.76 -20.28 9.25
N HIS A 215 -34.44 -21.49 8.78
CA HIS A 215 -34.58 -22.73 9.55
C HIS A 215 -33.25 -23.15 10.18
N PHE A 216 -32.15 -23.08 9.42
CA PHE A 216 -30.85 -23.61 9.83
C PHE A 216 -30.27 -22.86 11.03
N TYR A 217 -30.06 -21.55 10.92
CA TYR A 217 -29.36 -20.78 11.95
C TYR A 217 -30.12 -20.73 13.29
N PRO A 218 -31.46 -20.53 13.34
CA PRO A 218 -32.19 -20.56 14.59
C PRO A 218 -32.13 -21.92 15.28
N THR A 219 -32.28 -23.02 14.53
CA THR A 219 -32.23 -24.38 15.10
C THR A 219 -30.83 -24.70 15.65
N MET A 220 -29.76 -24.39 14.90
CA MET A 220 -28.38 -24.55 15.38
C MET A 220 -28.07 -23.72 16.64
N ARG A 221 -28.77 -22.59 16.81
CA ARG A 221 -28.59 -21.68 17.94
C ARG A 221 -29.40 -22.09 19.18
N TYR A 222 -30.59 -22.66 18.99
CA TYR A 222 -31.57 -22.86 20.07
C TYR A 222 -31.93 -24.31 20.40
N ALA A 223 -31.71 -25.26 19.50
CA ALA A 223 -32.00 -26.68 19.78
C ALA A 223 -31.12 -27.18 20.94
N GLN A 224 -31.77 -27.62 22.01
CA GLN A 224 -31.10 -28.02 23.25
C GLN A 224 -30.37 -29.36 23.12
N LEU A 225 -30.94 -30.30 22.34
CA LEU A 225 -30.36 -31.62 22.14
C LEU A 225 -29.16 -31.57 21.19
N ASP A 226 -28.05 -32.16 21.63
CA ASP A 226 -26.81 -32.26 20.84
C ASP A 226 -27.02 -33.04 19.54
N GLU A 227 -27.74 -34.17 19.61
CA GLU A 227 -27.99 -35.03 18.44
C GLU A 227 -28.82 -34.32 17.37
N THR A 228 -29.74 -33.42 17.73
CA THR A 228 -30.47 -32.58 16.77
C THR A 228 -29.51 -31.67 16.02
N ARG A 229 -28.65 -30.93 16.73
CA ARG A 229 -27.67 -30.03 16.10
C ARG A 229 -26.68 -30.79 15.23
N LYS A 230 -26.23 -31.97 15.68
CA LYS A 230 -25.34 -32.87 14.94
C LYS A 230 -25.98 -33.39 13.65
N ARG A 231 -27.17 -34.01 13.72
CA ARG A 231 -27.91 -34.51 12.55
C ARG A 231 -28.12 -33.40 11.52
N TYR A 232 -28.48 -32.21 12.00
CA TYR A 232 -28.77 -31.08 11.12
C TYR A 232 -27.52 -30.52 10.45
N MET A 233 -26.42 -30.40 11.20
CA MET A 233 -25.12 -29.97 10.67
C MET A 233 -24.54 -30.96 9.66
N ILE A 234 -24.60 -32.27 9.95
CA ILE A 234 -24.14 -33.29 9.00
C ILE A 234 -24.94 -33.19 7.70
N GLY A 235 -26.28 -33.14 7.79
CA GLY A 235 -27.12 -32.96 6.61
C GLY A 235 -26.78 -31.69 5.83
N TYR A 236 -26.51 -30.58 6.53
CA TYR A 236 -26.12 -29.32 5.91
C TYR A 236 -24.78 -29.40 5.17
N GLU A 237 -23.77 -30.05 5.75
CA GLU A 237 -22.43 -30.20 5.16
C GLU A 237 -22.39 -31.27 4.04
N THR A 238 -23.41 -32.12 3.92
CA THR A 238 -23.53 -33.17 2.89
C THR A 238 -24.51 -32.84 1.77
N ARG A 239 -25.02 -31.60 1.71
CA ARG A 239 -25.94 -31.18 0.65
C ARG A 239 -25.21 -30.85 -0.64
N CYS A 240 -25.95 -30.91 -1.75
CA CYS A 240 -25.40 -30.67 -3.10
C CYS A 240 -24.27 -31.63 -3.48
N ALA A 241 -24.34 -32.92 -3.11
CA ALA A 241 -23.27 -33.89 -3.39
C ALA A 241 -22.81 -33.96 -4.87
N ASP A 242 -23.72 -33.71 -5.82
CA ASP A 242 -23.41 -33.64 -7.26
C ASP A 242 -22.35 -32.57 -7.58
N ASN A 243 -22.25 -31.52 -6.76
CA ASN A 243 -21.31 -30.42 -6.93
C ASN A 243 -19.86 -30.79 -6.61
N VAL A 244 -19.60 -31.90 -5.91
CA VAL A 244 -18.22 -32.37 -5.63
C VAL A 244 -17.47 -32.62 -6.94
N SER A 245 -18.10 -33.36 -7.86
CA SER A 245 -17.50 -33.67 -9.17
C SER A 245 -17.35 -32.43 -10.05
N LEU A 246 -18.34 -31.53 -10.03
CA LEU A 246 -18.29 -30.26 -10.75
C LEU A 246 -17.17 -29.37 -10.25
N PHE A 247 -16.96 -29.30 -8.93
CA PHE A 247 -15.88 -28.49 -8.35
C PHE A 247 -14.51 -29.01 -8.77
N GLN A 248 -14.28 -30.32 -8.70
CA GLN A 248 -13.03 -30.93 -9.16
C GLN A 248 -12.76 -30.60 -10.62
N GLU A 249 -13.77 -30.73 -11.49
CA GLU A 249 -13.65 -30.37 -12.90
C GLU A 249 -13.31 -28.88 -13.09
N ILE A 250 -13.97 -27.98 -12.36
CA ILE A 250 -13.73 -26.53 -12.46
C ILE A 250 -12.30 -26.18 -12.06
N VAL A 251 -11.79 -26.67 -10.92
CA VAL A 251 -10.44 -26.33 -10.44
C VAL A 251 -9.38 -26.89 -11.39
N LEU A 252 -9.59 -28.10 -11.92
CA LEU A 252 -8.74 -28.67 -12.96
C LEU A 252 -8.75 -27.77 -14.21
N LEU A 253 -9.90 -27.43 -14.76
CA LEU A 253 -9.97 -26.60 -15.95
C LEU A 253 -9.35 -25.20 -15.75
N ARG A 254 -9.46 -24.63 -14.54
CA ARG A 254 -8.82 -23.38 -14.15
C ARG A 254 -7.29 -23.47 -14.16
N ASP A 255 -6.70 -24.52 -13.59
CA ASP A 255 -5.25 -24.75 -13.63
C ASP A 255 -4.75 -24.92 -15.08
N GLU A 256 -5.48 -25.66 -15.91
CA GLU A 256 -5.13 -25.84 -17.34
C GLU A 256 -5.16 -24.49 -18.08
N ALA A 257 -6.24 -23.71 -17.93
CA ALA A 257 -6.36 -22.39 -18.53
C ALA A 257 -5.22 -21.44 -18.12
N ALA A 258 -4.88 -21.39 -16.82
CA ALA A 258 -3.83 -20.53 -16.31
C ALA A 258 -2.44 -20.92 -16.88
N ARG A 259 -2.15 -22.21 -16.98
CA ARG A 259 -0.89 -22.71 -17.57
C ARG A 259 -0.79 -22.42 -19.06
N MET A 260 -1.89 -22.53 -19.80
CA MET A 260 -1.92 -22.14 -21.22
C MET A 260 -1.57 -20.65 -21.39
N LEU A 261 -2.04 -19.79 -20.49
CA LEU A 261 -1.72 -18.36 -20.47
C LEU A 261 -0.31 -18.03 -19.92
N GLY A 262 0.49 -19.04 -19.57
CA GLY A 262 1.86 -18.87 -19.07
C GLY A 262 2.01 -18.67 -17.57
N TYR A 263 0.96 -18.91 -16.78
CA TYR A 263 0.99 -18.79 -15.32
C TYR A 263 1.18 -20.15 -14.64
N ALA A 264 1.87 -20.16 -13.50
CA ALA A 264 2.18 -21.39 -12.76
C ALA A 264 0.94 -22.06 -12.14
N SER A 265 -0.13 -21.30 -11.87
CA SER A 265 -1.38 -21.77 -11.30
C SER A 265 -2.50 -20.76 -11.53
N HIS A 266 -3.75 -21.17 -11.27
CA HIS A 266 -4.91 -20.27 -11.28
C HIS A 266 -4.77 -19.13 -10.27
N ALA A 267 -4.27 -19.41 -9.05
CA ALA A 267 -4.03 -18.38 -8.04
C ALA A 267 -3.01 -17.35 -8.52
N LYS A 268 -1.91 -17.79 -9.17
CA LYS A 268 -0.90 -16.86 -9.71
C LYS A 268 -1.49 -15.97 -10.81
N TRP A 269 -2.38 -16.52 -11.63
CA TRP A 269 -3.16 -15.72 -12.57
C TRP A 269 -4.05 -14.73 -11.82
N ARG A 270 -4.95 -15.16 -10.92
CA ARG A 270 -5.89 -14.27 -10.21
C ARG A 270 -5.20 -13.15 -9.42
N THR A 271 -4.20 -13.45 -8.58
CA THR A 271 -3.64 -12.46 -7.63
C THR A 271 -2.86 -11.33 -8.30
N ARG A 272 -2.44 -11.46 -9.57
CA ARG A 272 -1.64 -10.44 -10.27
C ARG A 272 -2.39 -9.12 -10.51
N SER A 273 -3.71 -9.14 -10.40
CA SER A 273 -4.57 -7.95 -10.49
C SER A 273 -5.13 -7.51 -9.15
N LEU A 274 -4.77 -8.20 -8.07
CA LEU A 274 -5.24 -7.92 -6.70
C LEU A 274 -4.16 -7.17 -5.90
N MET A 275 -4.51 -6.58 -4.76
CA MET A 275 -3.56 -5.89 -3.88
C MET A 275 -2.48 -6.84 -3.33
N SER A 276 -2.84 -8.11 -3.10
CA SER A 276 -1.89 -9.13 -2.65
C SER A 276 -0.76 -9.38 -3.66
N GLY A 277 -0.99 -9.18 -4.95
CA GLY A 277 -0.03 -9.34 -6.06
C GLY A 277 0.41 -10.78 -6.36
N THR A 278 0.58 -11.63 -5.34
CA THR A 278 1.09 -13.01 -5.49
C THR A 278 0.45 -13.99 -4.50
N PRO A 279 0.35 -15.29 -4.84
CA PRO A 279 -0.10 -16.31 -3.90
C PRO A 279 0.78 -16.42 -2.66
N ASP A 280 2.09 -16.16 -2.78
CA ASP A 280 3.03 -16.20 -1.67
C ASP A 280 2.74 -15.12 -0.63
N ASN A 281 2.39 -13.91 -1.06
CA ASN A 281 1.96 -12.83 -0.16
C ASN A 281 0.67 -13.18 0.57
N VAL A 282 -0.29 -13.80 -0.13
CA VAL A 282 -1.53 -14.29 0.50
C VAL A 282 -1.23 -15.34 1.55
N MET A 283 -0.40 -16.34 1.23
CA MET A 283 -0.05 -17.39 2.18
C MET A 283 0.79 -16.86 3.35
N ALA A 284 1.68 -15.89 3.12
CA ALA A 284 2.41 -15.20 4.19
C ALA A 284 1.45 -14.46 5.14
N PHE A 285 0.48 -13.72 4.59
CA PHE A 285 -0.57 -13.06 5.36
C PHE A 285 -1.41 -14.06 6.18
N LEU A 286 -1.92 -15.13 5.55
CA LEU A 286 -2.74 -16.13 6.24
C LEU A 286 -1.94 -16.85 7.34
N ASN A 287 -0.66 -17.13 7.12
CA ASN A 287 0.20 -17.79 8.11
C ASN A 287 0.53 -16.87 9.29
N ASP A 288 0.85 -15.60 9.03
CA ASP A 288 1.08 -14.61 10.08
C ASP A 288 -0.21 -14.42 10.91
N LEU A 289 -1.34 -14.19 10.25
CA LEU A 289 -2.64 -14.03 10.92
C LEU A 289 -3.01 -15.29 11.72
N LYS A 290 -2.75 -16.49 11.20
CA LYS A 290 -2.95 -17.75 11.95
C LYS A 290 -2.13 -17.75 13.23
N SER A 291 -0.86 -17.36 13.16
CA SER A 291 0.04 -17.34 14.31
C SER A 291 -0.43 -16.36 15.40
N GLN A 292 -0.94 -15.19 15.00
CA GLN A 292 -1.45 -14.15 15.90
C GLN A 292 -2.78 -14.55 16.55
N LEU A 293 -3.66 -15.23 15.80
CA LEU A 293 -4.97 -15.66 16.29
C LEU A 293 -4.90 -16.95 17.14
N GLN A 294 -3.84 -17.74 17.04
CA GLN A 294 -3.74 -19.04 17.71
C GLN A 294 -3.94 -18.99 19.24
N PRO A 295 -3.34 -18.04 19.99
CA PRO A 295 -3.56 -17.95 21.43
C PRO A 295 -5.02 -17.59 21.79
N GLY A 296 -5.62 -16.68 21.02
CA GLY A 296 -7.02 -16.28 21.20
C GLY A 296 -7.99 -17.41 20.87
N LEU A 297 -7.70 -18.19 19.83
CA LEU A 297 -8.48 -19.38 19.47
C LEU A 297 -8.49 -20.41 20.61
N GLN A 298 -7.33 -20.68 21.20
CA GLN A 298 -7.24 -21.62 22.32
C GLN A 298 -8.09 -21.15 23.50
N ASN A 299 -8.03 -19.86 23.84
CA ASN A 299 -8.85 -19.28 24.89
C ASN A 299 -10.35 -19.38 24.59
N ASP A 300 -10.76 -19.08 23.35
CA ASP A 300 -12.15 -19.19 22.90
C ASP A 300 -12.65 -20.64 23.04
N LEU A 301 -11.88 -21.62 22.56
CA LEU A 301 -12.24 -23.03 22.63
C LEU A 301 -12.27 -23.55 24.06
N ASP A 302 -11.32 -23.17 24.91
CA ASP A 302 -11.30 -23.58 26.32
C ASP A 302 -12.50 -23.02 27.09
N ALA A 303 -12.87 -21.75 26.83
CA ALA A 303 -14.05 -21.14 27.41
C ALA A 303 -15.34 -21.85 26.98
N LEU A 304 -15.46 -22.19 25.69
CA LEU A 304 -16.61 -22.90 25.14
C LEU A 304 -16.69 -24.36 25.62
N LYS A 305 -15.56 -25.07 25.70
CA LYS A 305 -15.47 -26.44 26.26
C LYS A 305 -15.85 -26.45 27.73
N LYS A 306 -15.37 -25.48 28.50
CA LYS A 306 -15.77 -25.31 29.90
C LYS A 306 -17.26 -25.06 30.02
N LEU A 307 -17.82 -24.16 29.19
CA LEU A 307 -19.25 -23.88 29.19
C LEU A 307 -20.08 -25.11 28.84
N LYS A 308 -19.65 -25.92 27.86
CA LYS A 308 -20.26 -27.22 27.54
C LYS A 308 -20.20 -28.19 28.71
N SER A 309 -19.05 -28.29 29.37
CA SER A 309 -18.90 -29.13 30.56
C SER A 309 -19.85 -28.72 31.69
N ASP A 310 -19.91 -27.44 32.02
CA ASP A 310 -20.75 -26.92 33.10
C ASP A 310 -22.25 -27.10 32.77
N HIS A 311 -22.64 -26.84 31.52
CA HIS A 311 -24.00 -27.01 31.03
C HIS A 311 -24.47 -28.47 31.10
N LEU A 312 -23.66 -29.42 30.65
CA LEU A 312 -23.96 -30.85 30.73
C LEU A 312 -24.03 -31.33 32.18
N ALA A 313 -23.10 -30.90 33.03
CA ALA A 313 -23.10 -31.24 34.45
C ALA A 313 -24.38 -30.74 35.15
N ALA A 314 -24.88 -29.55 34.80
CA ALA A 314 -26.14 -29.02 35.32
C ALA A 314 -27.37 -29.84 34.89
N GLN A 315 -27.27 -30.61 33.81
CA GLN A 315 -28.29 -31.55 33.34
C GLN A 315 -28.07 -32.99 33.84
N GLY A 316 -27.03 -33.22 34.66
CA GLY A 316 -26.67 -34.56 35.14
C GLY A 316 -26.00 -35.44 34.07
N MET A 317 -25.41 -34.83 33.04
CA MET A 317 -24.69 -35.51 31.96
C MET A 317 -23.17 -35.32 32.09
N GLU A 318 -22.39 -36.32 31.64
CA GLU A 318 -20.93 -36.23 31.59
C GLU A 318 -20.47 -35.58 30.28
N PHE A 319 -19.40 -34.78 30.35
CA PHE A 319 -18.74 -34.20 29.19
C PHE A 319 -17.66 -35.14 28.67
N ASP A 320 -17.74 -35.52 27.39
CA ASP A 320 -16.80 -36.44 26.73
C ASP A 320 -15.47 -35.79 26.32
N GLY A 321 -15.29 -34.50 26.63
CA GLY A 321 -14.10 -33.72 26.28
C GLY A 321 -14.13 -33.11 24.86
N LYS A 322 -15.20 -33.36 24.08
CA LYS A 322 -15.24 -33.03 22.65
C LYS A 322 -16.12 -31.84 22.31
N PHE A 323 -15.63 -31.00 21.41
CA PHE A 323 -16.30 -29.79 20.95
C PHE A 323 -16.31 -29.71 19.43
N TYR A 324 -17.51 -29.82 18.86
CA TYR A 324 -17.72 -29.96 17.43
C TYR A 324 -18.25 -28.68 16.80
N VAL A 325 -18.27 -28.61 15.47
CA VAL A 325 -18.79 -27.43 14.75
C VAL A 325 -20.27 -27.14 15.06
N TRP A 326 -21.08 -28.16 15.36
CA TRP A 326 -22.50 -28.00 15.73
C TRP A 326 -22.71 -27.50 17.17
N ASP A 327 -21.65 -27.39 17.98
CA ASP A 327 -21.70 -26.82 19.32
C ASP A 327 -21.56 -25.30 19.31
N ILE A 328 -20.86 -24.74 18.32
CA ILE A 328 -20.42 -23.33 18.32
C ILE A 328 -21.58 -22.35 18.52
N SER A 329 -22.60 -22.40 17.66
CA SER A 329 -23.71 -21.43 17.68
C SER A 329 -24.51 -21.48 18.99
N PHE A 330 -24.72 -22.68 19.53
CA PHE A 330 -25.47 -22.89 20.77
C PHE A 330 -24.69 -22.38 21.99
N TYR A 331 -23.42 -22.77 22.13
CA TYR A 331 -22.61 -22.34 23.27
C TYR A 331 -22.16 -20.89 23.18
N HIS A 332 -21.99 -20.33 21.98
CA HIS A 332 -21.77 -18.90 21.79
C HIS A 332 -22.97 -18.10 22.34
N ARG A 333 -24.21 -18.51 22.03
CA ARG A 333 -25.41 -17.87 22.60
C ARG A 333 -25.43 -17.97 24.12
N LEU A 334 -25.23 -19.17 24.68
CA LEU A 334 -25.23 -19.36 26.14
C LEU A 334 -24.13 -18.52 26.82
N LEU A 335 -22.97 -18.37 26.17
CA LEU A 335 -21.88 -17.53 26.67
C LEU A 335 -22.31 -16.07 26.77
N LEU A 336 -22.93 -15.54 25.71
CA LEU A 336 -23.45 -14.16 25.69
C LEU A 336 -24.56 -13.94 26.72
N GLU A 337 -25.48 -14.88 26.86
CA GLU A 337 -26.59 -14.81 27.83
C GLU A 337 -26.06 -14.87 29.28
N ALA A 338 -25.21 -15.85 29.59
CA ALA A 338 -24.76 -16.12 30.96
C ALA A 338 -23.68 -15.15 31.45
N GLN A 339 -22.69 -14.82 30.61
CA GLN A 339 -21.52 -14.06 31.02
C GLN A 339 -21.62 -12.57 30.66
N TYR A 340 -22.27 -12.24 29.54
CA TYR A 340 -22.39 -10.85 29.06
C TYR A 340 -23.76 -10.22 29.34
N LYS A 341 -24.74 -11.02 29.83
CA LYS A 341 -26.12 -10.59 30.13
C LYS A 341 -26.79 -9.92 28.93
N ILE A 342 -26.47 -10.39 27.72
CA ILE A 342 -27.02 -9.87 26.47
C ILE A 342 -28.31 -10.60 26.15
N ASP A 343 -29.41 -9.84 26.13
CA ASP A 343 -30.68 -10.27 25.57
C ASP A 343 -30.91 -9.56 24.22
N GLN A 344 -30.59 -10.28 23.13
CA GLN A 344 -30.72 -9.75 21.77
C GLN A 344 -32.14 -9.31 21.44
N LYS A 345 -33.17 -9.96 21.99
CA LYS A 345 -34.57 -9.58 21.74
C LYS A 345 -34.87 -8.22 22.38
N ARG A 346 -34.40 -7.98 23.60
CA ARG A 346 -34.56 -6.70 24.29
C ARG A 346 -33.74 -5.58 23.65
N ILE A 347 -32.54 -5.89 23.16
CA ILE A 347 -31.72 -4.92 22.43
C ILE A 347 -32.42 -4.52 21.13
N ALA A 348 -33.01 -5.48 20.40
CA ALA A 348 -33.73 -5.20 19.16
C ALA A 348 -34.93 -4.25 19.32
N GLU A 349 -35.58 -4.21 20.50
CA GLU A 349 -36.67 -3.26 20.80
C GLU A 349 -36.26 -1.79 20.66
N TYR A 350 -34.95 -1.51 20.72
CA TYR A 350 -34.37 -0.18 20.56
C TYR A 350 -33.91 0.14 19.13
N PHE A 351 -33.99 -0.80 18.17
CA PHE A 351 -33.53 -0.59 16.80
C PHE A 351 -34.65 -0.81 15.77
N PRO A 352 -35.74 -0.02 15.81
CA PRO A 352 -36.74 -0.02 14.75
C PRO A 352 -36.15 0.61 13.48
N ILE A 353 -36.39 -0.03 12.32
CA ILE A 353 -35.81 0.35 11.02
C ILE A 353 -36.01 1.83 10.69
N GLN A 354 -37.21 2.36 10.94
CA GLN A 354 -37.56 3.76 10.69
C GLN A 354 -36.81 4.77 11.56
N THR A 355 -36.10 4.31 12.60
CA THR A 355 -35.16 5.14 13.39
C THR A 355 -33.72 4.93 12.93
N VAL A 356 -33.34 3.68 12.67
CA VAL A 356 -31.95 3.33 12.34
C VAL A 356 -31.51 3.93 11.01
N VAL A 357 -32.34 3.83 9.96
CA VAL A 357 -31.98 4.33 8.61
C VAL A 357 -31.73 5.84 8.61
N PRO A 358 -32.64 6.71 9.12
CA PRO A 358 -32.35 8.14 9.19
C PRO A 358 -31.12 8.49 10.01
N ALA A 359 -30.86 7.76 11.10
CA ALA A 359 -29.69 7.99 11.95
C ALA A 359 -28.38 7.61 11.23
N MET A 360 -28.35 6.50 10.49
CA MET A 360 -27.20 6.12 9.67
C MET A 360 -26.93 7.12 8.55
N LEU A 361 -27.96 7.56 7.84
CA LEU A 361 -27.81 8.61 6.82
C LEU A 361 -27.28 9.89 7.46
N GLN A 362 -27.80 10.28 8.63
CA GLN A 362 -27.30 11.44 9.38
C GLN A 362 -25.82 11.32 9.74
N ASN A 363 -25.31 10.13 10.05
CA ASN A 363 -23.88 9.92 10.28
C ASN A 363 -23.07 10.33 9.04
N PHE A 364 -23.46 9.91 7.84
CA PHE A 364 -22.78 10.32 6.60
C PHE A 364 -22.94 11.81 6.28
N GLN A 365 -24.07 12.42 6.63
CA GLN A 365 -24.22 13.88 6.48
C GLN A 365 -23.21 14.64 7.37
N GLN A 366 -22.93 14.13 8.57
CA GLN A 366 -21.98 14.73 9.50
C GLN A 366 -20.53 14.42 9.14
N LEU A 367 -20.24 13.16 8.77
CA LEU A 367 -18.90 12.67 8.46
C LEU A 367 -18.40 13.18 7.10
N SER A 368 -19.19 12.95 6.06
CA SER A 368 -18.77 13.10 4.66
C SER A 368 -19.45 14.29 3.98
N GLY A 369 -20.20 15.09 4.73
CA GLY A 369 -20.87 16.28 4.20
C GLY A 369 -21.92 15.98 3.13
N LEU A 370 -22.51 14.79 3.14
CA LEU A 370 -23.57 14.40 2.21
C LEU A 370 -24.92 15.01 2.63
N VAL A 371 -25.84 15.12 1.68
CA VAL A 371 -27.23 15.55 1.89
C VAL A 371 -28.15 14.57 1.16
N PHE A 372 -29.03 13.92 1.91
CA PHE A 372 -30.00 12.97 1.37
C PHE A 372 -31.38 13.63 1.28
N GLN A 373 -31.86 13.87 0.07
CA GLN A 373 -33.21 14.39 -0.16
C GLN A 373 -34.13 13.23 -0.54
N GLU A 374 -34.98 12.79 0.40
CA GLU A 374 -35.98 11.75 0.13
C GLU A 374 -36.98 12.23 -0.92
N VAL A 375 -37.26 11.37 -1.89
CA VAL A 375 -38.18 11.66 -2.99
C VAL A 375 -39.60 11.32 -2.54
N SER A 376 -40.43 12.36 -2.33
CA SER A 376 -41.86 12.19 -2.14
C SER A 376 -42.50 11.69 -3.44
N ARG A 377 -43.12 10.51 -3.39
CA ARG A 377 -43.84 9.92 -4.55
C ARG A 377 -45.32 10.26 -4.48
N ASP A 378 -45.89 10.81 -5.56
CA ASP A 378 -47.34 10.84 -5.74
C ASP A 378 -47.81 9.52 -6.35
N ILE A 379 -48.45 8.67 -5.54
CA ILE A 379 -48.97 7.37 -5.98
C ILE A 379 -50.10 7.49 -7.03
N SER A 380 -50.56 8.70 -7.37
CA SER A 380 -51.51 8.95 -8.45
C SER A 380 -50.85 9.30 -9.79
N ASP A 381 -49.54 9.57 -9.83
CA ASP A 381 -48.76 9.80 -11.04
C ASP A 381 -48.01 8.53 -11.46
N LEU A 382 -48.33 8.01 -12.65
CA LEU A 382 -47.70 6.81 -13.21
C LEU A 382 -46.19 6.99 -13.46
N THR A 383 -45.71 8.21 -13.65
CA THR A 383 -44.28 8.50 -13.81
C THR A 383 -43.54 8.44 -12.48
N ASP A 384 -44.18 8.79 -11.37
CA ASP A 384 -43.63 8.63 -10.01
C ASP A 384 -43.67 7.17 -9.53
N LEU A 385 -44.73 6.43 -9.87
CA LEU A 385 -44.83 4.99 -9.54
C LEU A 385 -43.75 4.16 -10.23
N ASN A 386 -43.42 4.46 -11.49
CA ASN A 386 -42.42 3.73 -12.25
C ASN A 386 -40.97 4.11 -11.90
N GLN A 387 -40.74 4.99 -10.91
CA GLN A 387 -39.39 5.29 -10.41
C GLN A 387 -38.82 4.21 -9.49
N THR A 388 -39.62 3.22 -9.10
CA THR A 388 -39.21 2.11 -8.23
C THR A 388 -39.76 0.78 -8.75
N TRP A 389 -39.07 -0.33 -8.46
CA TRP A 389 -39.55 -1.67 -8.81
C TRP A 389 -40.55 -2.26 -7.80
N HIS A 390 -40.73 -1.60 -6.65
CA HIS A 390 -41.67 -2.01 -5.60
C HIS A 390 -42.07 -0.82 -4.71
N ASP A 391 -43.29 -0.85 -4.17
CA ASP A 391 -43.86 0.26 -3.38
C ASP A 391 -43.09 0.54 -2.08
N ASP A 392 -42.45 -0.48 -1.51
CA ASP A 392 -41.68 -0.34 -0.27
C ASP A 392 -40.28 0.28 -0.46
N VAL A 393 -39.85 0.54 -1.70
CA VAL A 393 -38.51 1.08 -1.99
C VAL A 393 -38.48 2.58 -1.70
N GLN A 394 -37.49 3.01 -0.89
CA GLN A 394 -37.22 4.43 -0.66
C GLN A 394 -36.17 4.93 -1.66
N VAL A 395 -36.29 6.19 -2.08
CA VAL A 395 -35.38 6.82 -3.05
C VAL A 395 -34.89 8.15 -2.50
N PHE A 396 -33.58 8.39 -2.62
CA PHE A 396 -32.95 9.63 -2.23
C PHE A 396 -32.15 10.22 -3.39
N ASP A 397 -32.31 11.52 -3.62
CA ASP A 397 -31.35 12.30 -4.38
C ASP A 397 -30.20 12.67 -3.43
N VAL A 398 -28.97 12.34 -3.82
CA VAL A 398 -27.80 12.55 -2.96
C VAL A 398 -26.96 13.69 -3.49
N TRP A 399 -26.59 14.60 -2.61
CA TRP A 399 -25.83 15.81 -2.91
C TRP A 399 -24.66 15.96 -1.96
N ASP A 400 -23.63 16.65 -2.41
CA ASP A 400 -22.71 17.34 -1.53
C ASP A 400 -23.47 18.45 -0.77
N SER A 401 -23.06 18.70 0.47
CA SER A 401 -23.51 19.87 1.24
C SER A 401 -23.09 21.16 0.55
N ASP A 402 -23.85 22.24 0.77
CA ASP A 402 -23.52 23.56 0.20
C ASP A 402 -22.13 24.06 0.63
N GLU A 403 -21.66 23.62 1.80
CA GLU A 403 -20.33 23.93 2.33
C GLU A 403 -19.18 23.33 1.52
N ILE A 404 -19.40 22.19 0.84
CA ILE A 404 -18.38 21.48 0.06
C ILE A 404 -18.63 21.54 -1.47
N GLY A 405 -19.56 22.38 -1.91
CA GLY A 405 -19.78 22.69 -3.33
C GLY A 405 -21.20 22.41 -3.84
N GLY A 406 -22.03 21.70 -3.07
CA GLY A 406 -23.44 21.51 -3.39
C GLY A 406 -23.73 20.68 -4.64
N GLY A 407 -22.73 19.95 -5.17
CA GLY A 407 -22.82 19.12 -6.37
C GLY A 407 -23.77 17.93 -6.21
N PHE A 408 -24.36 17.48 -7.32
CA PHE A 408 -25.15 16.25 -7.33
C PHE A 408 -24.22 15.03 -7.35
N LEU A 409 -24.55 13.97 -6.60
CA LEU A 409 -23.72 12.77 -6.52
C LEU A 409 -24.39 11.55 -7.17
N GLY A 410 -25.71 11.42 -7.06
CA GLY A 410 -26.43 10.30 -7.66
C GLY A 410 -27.71 9.95 -6.91
N PHE A 411 -28.20 8.74 -7.15
CA PHE A 411 -29.44 8.23 -6.57
C PHE A 411 -29.20 7.01 -5.68
N LEU A 412 -29.77 7.03 -4.47
CA LEU A 412 -29.75 5.90 -3.53
C LEU A 412 -31.15 5.27 -3.43
N TYR A 413 -31.24 3.97 -3.69
CA TYR A 413 -32.45 3.19 -3.52
C TYR A 413 -32.28 2.23 -2.34
N LEU A 414 -33.24 2.22 -1.40
CA LEU A 414 -33.24 1.33 -0.24
C LEU A 414 -34.43 0.37 -0.33
N ASP A 415 -34.15 -0.93 -0.43
CA ASP A 415 -35.13 -2.01 -0.48
C ASP A 415 -34.90 -2.98 0.68
N LEU A 416 -35.52 -2.67 1.82
CA LEU A 416 -35.12 -3.22 3.12
C LEU A 416 -35.90 -4.46 3.57
N TYR A 417 -37.07 -4.72 3.00
CA TYR A 417 -38.00 -5.74 3.52
C TYR A 417 -38.00 -7.04 2.71
N SER A 418 -38.15 -8.15 3.42
CA SER A 418 -38.34 -9.48 2.83
C SER A 418 -39.64 -9.57 2.04
N ARG A 419 -39.59 -10.22 0.86
CA ARG A 419 -40.78 -10.62 0.09
C ARG A 419 -40.45 -11.77 -0.86
N GLU A 420 -41.48 -12.45 -1.34
CA GLU A 420 -41.33 -13.54 -2.31
C GLU A 420 -40.66 -13.05 -3.60
N GLY A 421 -39.75 -13.86 -4.13
CA GLY A 421 -39.03 -13.60 -5.39
C GLY A 421 -37.90 -12.58 -5.31
N LYS A 422 -37.69 -11.93 -4.16
CA LYS A 422 -36.57 -11.03 -3.91
C LYS A 422 -35.30 -11.82 -3.57
N TYR A 423 -34.14 -11.27 -3.93
CA TYR A 423 -32.83 -11.76 -3.54
C TYR A 423 -32.74 -11.96 -2.02
N GLY A 424 -32.43 -13.19 -1.59
CA GLY A 424 -32.59 -13.63 -0.19
C GLY A 424 -31.47 -13.22 0.77
N SER A 425 -30.41 -12.56 0.29
CA SER A 425 -29.30 -12.05 1.11
C SER A 425 -29.28 -10.52 1.12
N ALA A 426 -28.38 -9.91 1.90
CA ALA A 426 -28.11 -8.48 1.80
C ALA A 426 -27.01 -8.20 0.77
N ALA A 427 -27.16 -7.12 -0.01
CA ALA A 427 -26.19 -6.68 -1.00
C ALA A 427 -26.48 -5.25 -1.48
N ASN A 428 -25.44 -4.52 -1.87
CA ASN A 428 -25.54 -3.32 -2.69
C ASN A 428 -25.33 -3.64 -4.19
N PHE A 429 -26.18 -3.06 -5.04
CA PHE A 429 -26.14 -3.23 -6.49
C PHE A 429 -25.96 -1.88 -7.19
N ASN A 430 -24.91 -1.78 -8.01
CA ASN A 430 -24.76 -0.66 -8.94
C ASN A 430 -25.80 -0.81 -10.09
N LEU A 431 -26.82 0.05 -10.10
CA LEU A 431 -27.84 0.05 -11.16
C LEU A 431 -27.35 0.80 -12.41
N GLN A 432 -26.65 1.91 -12.18
CA GLN A 432 -25.96 2.67 -13.21
C GLN A 432 -24.64 3.22 -12.68
N PRO A 433 -23.56 3.19 -13.49
CA PRO A 433 -22.26 3.71 -13.08
C PRO A 433 -22.15 5.22 -13.34
N GLY A 434 -21.30 5.89 -12.54
CA GLY A 434 -20.84 7.25 -12.79
C GLY A 434 -19.62 7.29 -13.73
N TYR A 435 -19.65 8.16 -14.74
CA TYR A 435 -18.52 8.33 -15.69
C TYR A 435 -18.62 9.67 -16.45
N ILE A 436 -17.60 10.03 -17.22
CA ILE A 436 -17.61 11.24 -18.07
C ILE A 436 -18.12 10.87 -19.46
N LYS A 437 -19.20 11.52 -19.90
CA LYS A 437 -19.79 11.34 -21.23
C LYS A 437 -18.91 12.01 -22.31
N PRO A 438 -19.09 11.65 -23.59
CA PRO A 438 -18.36 12.27 -24.70
C PRO A 438 -18.53 13.80 -24.82
N ASP A 439 -19.62 14.35 -24.28
CA ASP A 439 -19.88 15.79 -24.24
C ASP A 439 -19.16 16.51 -23.08
N GLY A 440 -18.38 15.79 -22.27
CA GLY A 440 -17.65 16.30 -21.11
C GLY A 440 -18.47 16.38 -19.82
N SER A 441 -19.78 16.11 -19.87
CA SER A 441 -20.63 16.12 -18.67
C SER A 441 -20.67 14.75 -17.98
N ARG A 442 -20.97 14.74 -16.68
CA ARG A 442 -21.02 13.50 -15.88
C ARG A 442 -22.35 12.75 -16.09
N HIS A 443 -22.25 11.44 -16.29
CA HIS A 443 -23.33 10.52 -16.00
C HIS A 443 -23.25 10.19 -14.51
N TYR A 444 -24.34 10.34 -13.77
CA TYR A 444 -24.37 10.12 -12.33
C TYR A 444 -24.83 8.70 -11.99
N PRO A 445 -24.27 8.09 -10.93
CA PRO A 445 -24.63 6.74 -10.54
C PRO A 445 -26.02 6.62 -9.93
N SER A 446 -26.55 5.41 -10.01
CA SER A 446 -27.72 4.94 -9.25
C SER A 446 -27.35 3.64 -8.56
N THR A 447 -27.54 3.56 -7.24
CA THR A 447 -27.19 2.37 -6.45
C THR A 447 -28.39 1.89 -5.63
N ALA A 448 -28.49 0.57 -5.46
CA ALA A 448 -29.60 -0.08 -4.76
C ALA A 448 -29.11 -1.01 -3.66
N LEU A 449 -29.47 -0.69 -2.43
CA LEU A 449 -29.26 -1.55 -1.28
C LEU A 449 -30.45 -2.48 -1.10
N ILE A 450 -30.19 -3.78 -1.14
CA ILE A 450 -31.16 -4.84 -0.84
C ILE A 450 -30.84 -5.44 0.53
N CYS A 451 -31.84 -5.49 1.41
CA CYS A 451 -31.82 -6.28 2.65
C CYS A 451 -33.12 -7.07 2.81
N ASN A 452 -33.19 -7.96 3.80
CA ASN A 452 -34.34 -8.84 4.05
C ASN A 452 -34.82 -8.78 5.50
N PHE A 453 -35.15 -7.57 5.96
CA PHE A 453 -35.69 -7.37 7.31
C PHE A 453 -37.20 -7.60 7.35
N ASN A 454 -37.72 -7.77 8.57
CA ASN A 454 -39.15 -7.93 8.80
C ASN A 454 -39.89 -6.62 8.50
N LYS A 455 -40.97 -6.72 7.74
CA LYS A 455 -41.84 -5.58 7.45
C LYS A 455 -42.61 -5.15 8.71
N PRO A 456 -42.82 -3.84 8.95
CA PRO A 456 -43.72 -3.36 9.99
C PRO A 456 -45.15 -3.89 9.83
N THR A 457 -45.79 -4.25 10.94
CA THR A 457 -47.24 -4.44 11.04
C THR A 457 -47.91 -3.17 11.59
N SER A 458 -49.24 -3.15 11.63
CA SER A 458 -50.01 -2.02 12.19
C SER A 458 -49.68 -1.71 13.65
N ASP A 459 -49.20 -2.70 14.39
CA ASP A 459 -49.03 -2.68 15.84
C ASP A 459 -47.59 -3.01 16.31
N LYS A 460 -46.68 -3.39 15.39
CA LYS A 460 -45.27 -3.64 15.70
C LYS A 460 -44.37 -3.23 14.53
N PRO A 461 -43.28 -2.48 14.76
CA PRO A 461 -42.36 -2.14 13.68
C PRO A 461 -41.43 -3.29 13.31
N GLY A 462 -40.78 -3.16 12.15
CA GLY A 462 -39.61 -3.98 11.82
C GLY A 462 -38.47 -3.65 12.78
N LEU A 463 -38.08 -4.62 13.61
CA LEU A 463 -36.99 -4.49 14.58
C LEU A 463 -35.74 -5.17 14.04
N LEU A 464 -34.60 -4.52 14.19
CA LEU A 464 -33.28 -5.03 13.82
C LEU A 464 -32.59 -5.59 15.07
N ASN A 465 -32.02 -6.79 14.97
CA ASN A 465 -30.99 -7.19 15.93
C ASN A 465 -29.72 -6.37 15.68
N HIS A 466 -28.79 -6.35 16.64
CA HIS A 466 -27.55 -5.60 16.46
C HIS A 466 -26.74 -6.07 15.23
N SER A 467 -26.71 -7.36 14.93
CA SER A 467 -26.09 -7.89 13.71
C SER A 467 -26.74 -7.36 12.42
N ASP A 468 -28.05 -7.10 12.46
CA ASP A 468 -28.80 -6.55 11.32
C ASP A 468 -28.48 -5.06 11.13
N VAL A 469 -28.21 -4.34 12.22
CA VAL A 469 -27.70 -2.96 12.19
C VAL A 469 -26.30 -2.92 11.58
N VAL A 470 -25.40 -3.82 11.98
CA VAL A 470 -24.05 -3.94 11.40
C VAL A 470 -24.14 -4.25 9.90
N LEU A 471 -24.97 -5.23 9.52
CA LEU A 471 -25.18 -5.60 8.13
C LEU A 471 -25.74 -4.45 7.27
N LEU A 472 -26.74 -3.75 7.78
CA LEU A 472 -27.31 -2.59 7.09
C LEU A 472 -26.25 -1.50 6.86
N PHE A 473 -25.38 -1.25 7.85
CA PHE A 473 -24.35 -0.22 7.71
C PHE A 473 -23.24 -0.64 6.74
N HIS A 474 -22.88 -1.93 6.73
CA HIS A 474 -21.95 -2.51 5.77
C HIS A 474 -22.44 -2.29 4.34
N GLU A 475 -23.67 -2.69 4.02
CA GLU A 475 -24.22 -2.54 2.68
C GLU A 475 -24.42 -1.07 2.28
N LEU A 476 -24.82 -0.23 3.24
CA LEU A 476 -24.92 1.20 3.01
C LEU A 476 -23.54 1.80 2.70
N GLY A 477 -22.47 1.27 3.31
CA GLY A 477 -21.09 1.62 2.98
C GLY A 477 -20.75 1.40 1.51
N HIS A 478 -21.14 0.26 0.93
CA HIS A 478 -20.99 0.00 -0.51
C HIS A 478 -21.80 0.99 -1.36
N GLY A 479 -23.03 1.30 -0.96
CA GLY A 479 -23.86 2.31 -1.63
C GLY A 479 -23.24 3.71 -1.59
N ILE A 480 -22.65 4.10 -0.46
CA ILE A 480 -21.93 5.37 -0.34
C ILE A 480 -20.67 5.37 -1.19
N HIS A 481 -19.92 4.27 -1.23
CA HIS A 481 -18.75 4.12 -2.09
C HIS A 481 -19.10 4.35 -3.57
N ASP A 482 -20.20 3.75 -4.05
CA ASP A 482 -20.71 3.98 -5.42
C ASP A 482 -21.06 5.46 -5.66
N LEU A 483 -21.71 6.13 -4.72
CA LEU A 483 -22.15 7.52 -4.87
C LEU A 483 -21.00 8.53 -4.90
N VAL A 484 -19.98 8.33 -4.06
CA VAL A 484 -18.87 9.29 -3.95
C VAL A 484 -17.78 9.05 -5.00
N ALA A 485 -17.76 7.90 -5.68
CA ALA A 485 -16.75 7.57 -6.68
C ALA A 485 -16.81 8.48 -7.92
N GLN A 486 -15.69 9.13 -8.24
CA GLN A 486 -15.55 10.07 -9.37
C GLN A 486 -14.58 9.59 -10.45
N THR A 487 -15.01 8.63 -11.27
CA THR A 487 -14.20 8.10 -12.38
C THR A 487 -14.55 8.72 -13.74
N LYS A 488 -13.59 8.70 -14.69
CA LYS A 488 -13.81 9.02 -16.10
C LYS A 488 -14.51 7.89 -16.85
N TYR A 489 -14.17 6.64 -16.55
CA TYR A 489 -14.68 5.47 -17.24
C TYR A 489 -15.58 4.62 -16.35
N ALA A 490 -16.71 4.14 -16.88
CA ALA A 490 -17.70 3.37 -16.10
C ALA A 490 -17.12 2.08 -15.54
N CYS A 491 -16.14 1.50 -16.23
CA CYS A 491 -15.53 0.24 -15.85
C CYS A 491 -14.75 0.31 -14.51
N PHE A 492 -14.35 1.50 -14.06
CA PHE A 492 -13.65 1.73 -12.78
C PHE A 492 -14.57 2.30 -11.70
N HIS A 493 -15.84 2.52 -12.00
CA HIS A 493 -16.74 3.25 -11.12
C HIS A 493 -17.15 2.45 -9.87
N GLY A 494 -17.24 3.15 -8.75
CA GLY A 494 -17.80 2.65 -7.50
C GLY A 494 -16.99 1.49 -6.93
N THR A 495 -17.67 0.44 -6.51
CA THR A 495 -17.06 -0.79 -5.97
C THR A 495 -16.21 -1.61 -6.95
N ALA A 496 -16.03 -1.15 -8.21
CA ALA A 496 -15.15 -1.77 -9.21
C ALA A 496 -13.64 -1.53 -8.93
N CYS A 497 -13.23 -1.88 -7.71
CA CYS A 497 -11.86 -1.94 -7.24
C CYS A 497 -11.38 -3.40 -7.11
N ALA A 498 -10.20 -3.64 -6.54
CA ALA A 498 -9.61 -4.95 -6.35
C ALA A 498 -10.46 -5.77 -5.39
N ASP A 499 -10.73 -7.02 -5.75
CA ASP A 499 -11.58 -7.93 -4.99
C ASP A 499 -11.10 -8.13 -3.53
N ASP A 500 -9.79 -7.94 -3.26
CA ASP A 500 -9.21 -8.01 -1.92
C ASP A 500 -9.11 -6.66 -1.18
N PHE A 501 -9.77 -5.62 -1.70
CA PHE A 501 -9.93 -4.31 -1.06
C PHE A 501 -11.38 -3.83 -0.99
N CYS A 502 -12.26 -4.30 -1.88
CA CYS A 502 -13.63 -3.78 -2.01
C CYS A 502 -14.44 -3.80 -0.71
N GLU A 503 -14.15 -4.74 0.19
CA GLU A 503 -14.80 -4.86 1.50
C GLU A 503 -14.21 -3.94 2.58
N ALA A 504 -13.05 -3.31 2.36
CA ALA A 504 -12.38 -2.52 3.39
C ALA A 504 -13.20 -1.27 3.80
N PRO A 505 -13.78 -0.48 2.86
CA PRO A 505 -14.63 0.65 3.24
C PRO A 505 -15.88 0.26 4.01
N SER A 506 -16.59 -0.79 3.59
CA SER A 506 -17.81 -1.27 4.25
C SER A 506 -17.50 -1.85 5.64
N GLN A 507 -16.46 -2.66 5.78
CA GLN A 507 -16.01 -3.21 7.06
C GLN A 507 -15.47 -2.15 8.01
N MET A 508 -14.91 -1.05 7.50
CA MET A 508 -14.50 0.08 8.33
C MET A 508 -15.74 0.72 8.97
N LEU A 509 -16.81 0.91 8.19
CA LEU A 509 -18.05 1.53 8.66
C LEU A 509 -18.80 0.67 9.70
N GLU A 510 -18.63 -0.65 9.68
CA GLU A 510 -19.15 -1.54 10.74
C GLU A 510 -18.71 -1.12 12.14
N ARG A 511 -17.54 -0.47 12.29
CA ARG A 511 -17.03 -0.01 13.59
C ARG A 511 -17.94 1.02 14.27
N TRP A 512 -18.67 1.84 13.51
CA TRP A 512 -19.64 2.78 14.11
C TRP A 512 -20.80 2.07 14.80
N CYS A 513 -21.09 0.81 14.45
CA CYS A 513 -22.08 0.00 15.18
C CYS A 513 -21.57 -0.49 16.54
N TRP A 514 -20.31 -0.24 16.89
CA TRP A 514 -19.71 -0.63 18.17
C TRP A 514 -19.31 0.56 19.03
N GLU A 515 -19.47 1.80 18.53
CA GLU A 515 -19.23 3.03 19.29
C GLU A 515 -20.47 3.43 20.11
N GLU A 516 -20.27 3.68 21.41
CA GLU A 516 -21.38 3.97 22.34
C GLU A 516 -22.24 5.18 21.92
N PRO A 517 -21.68 6.35 21.54
CA PRO A 517 -22.47 7.50 21.12
C PRO A 517 -23.36 7.21 19.91
N GLN A 518 -22.86 6.41 18.97
CA GLN A 518 -23.49 6.06 17.70
C GLN A 518 -24.61 5.05 17.92
N LEU A 519 -24.37 4.02 18.75
CA LEU A 519 -25.41 3.09 19.18
C LEU A 519 -26.57 3.81 19.87
N LYS A 520 -26.28 4.80 20.72
CA LYS A 520 -27.30 5.64 21.35
C LYS A 520 -28.03 6.52 20.33
N ALA A 521 -27.31 7.11 19.38
CA ALA A 521 -27.90 7.93 18.32
C ALA A 521 -28.89 7.12 17.47
N MET A 522 -28.51 5.92 17.05
CA MET A 522 -29.33 5.01 16.24
C MET A 522 -30.48 4.35 17.02
N SER A 523 -30.46 4.39 18.35
CA SER A 523 -31.49 3.74 19.18
C SER A 523 -32.75 4.59 19.38
N CYS A 524 -33.92 3.97 19.34
CA CYS A 524 -35.16 4.47 19.92
C CYS A 524 -36.08 3.30 20.29
N HIS A 525 -36.51 3.21 21.55
CA HIS A 525 -37.41 2.16 21.99
C HIS A 525 -38.76 2.28 21.28
N TYR A 526 -39.19 1.20 20.62
CA TYR A 526 -40.30 1.27 19.68
C TYR A 526 -41.65 1.64 20.33
N SER A 527 -41.85 1.32 21.62
CA SER A 527 -43.03 1.72 22.41
C SER A 527 -43.18 3.23 22.59
N THR A 528 -42.16 4.01 22.24
CA THR A 528 -42.17 5.48 22.33
C THR A 528 -42.52 6.16 21.02
N LEU A 529 -42.58 5.40 19.90
CA LEU A 529 -42.84 5.95 18.57
C LEU A 529 -44.32 6.23 18.31
N THR A 530 -45.22 5.28 18.62
CA THR A 530 -46.67 5.46 18.47
C THR A 530 -47.46 4.87 19.65
N PRO A 531 -48.70 5.32 19.90
CA PRO A 531 -49.59 4.71 20.89
C PRO A 531 -49.83 3.21 20.65
N GLU A 532 -50.00 2.80 19.40
CA GLU A 532 -50.29 1.40 19.01
C GLU A 532 -49.12 0.48 19.37
N TYR A 533 -47.90 0.91 19.08
CA TYR A 533 -46.67 0.19 19.43
C TYR A 533 -46.49 0.08 20.93
N ARG A 534 -46.87 1.12 21.68
CA ARG A 534 -46.87 1.10 23.13
C ARG A 534 -47.83 0.07 23.69
N ASP A 535 -49.04 0.01 23.15
CA ASP A 535 -50.06 -0.91 23.62
C ASP A 535 -49.72 -2.36 23.26
N HIS A 536 -49.19 -2.60 22.05
CA HIS A 536 -48.63 -3.92 21.70
C HIS A 536 -47.50 -4.34 22.65
N TRP A 537 -46.57 -3.43 22.97
CA TRP A 537 -45.47 -3.71 23.90
C TRP A 537 -45.97 -4.05 25.32
N LYS A 538 -46.98 -3.35 25.84
CA LYS A 538 -47.55 -3.65 27.16
C LYS A 538 -48.15 -5.05 27.25
N VAL A 539 -48.69 -5.56 26.14
CA VAL A 539 -49.30 -6.89 26.09
C VAL A 539 -48.23 -7.99 25.94
N HIS A 540 -47.12 -7.72 25.24
CA HIS A 540 -46.17 -8.76 24.82
C HIS A 540 -44.72 -8.60 25.32
N GLY A 541 -44.33 -7.45 25.89
CA GLY A 541 -42.93 -7.02 26.01
C GLY A 541 -42.32 -7.00 27.42
N CYS A 542 -43.08 -6.88 28.52
CA CYS A 542 -42.55 -7.07 29.89
C CYS A 542 -43.63 -7.06 30.98
N THR A 543 -43.32 -7.70 32.12
CA THR A 543 -44.06 -7.75 33.39
C THR A 543 -43.82 -6.54 34.31
N ALA A 544 -43.28 -5.43 33.80
CA ALA A 544 -42.89 -4.27 34.60
C ALA A 544 -43.84 -3.08 34.36
N ASP A 545 -44.31 -2.44 35.45
CA ASP A 545 -45.28 -1.33 35.43
C ASP A 545 -44.76 -0.02 34.79
N THR A 546 -43.49 0.03 34.35
CA THR A 546 -42.81 1.24 33.87
C THR A 546 -42.45 1.16 32.39
N VAL A 547 -42.83 2.18 31.62
CA VAL A 547 -42.44 2.35 30.20
C VAL A 547 -40.91 2.49 30.11
N PRO A 548 -40.23 1.76 29.21
CA PRO A 548 -38.78 1.82 29.04
C PRO A 548 -38.34 3.20 28.53
N PRO A 549 -37.08 3.60 28.80
CA PRO A 549 -36.54 4.86 28.28
C PRO A 549 -36.53 4.84 26.75
N SER A 550 -36.71 6.01 26.13
CA SER A 550 -36.69 6.13 24.66
C SER A 550 -35.33 5.77 24.07
N LYS A 551 -34.21 6.05 24.74
CA LYS A 551 -32.86 5.65 24.29
C LYS A 551 -32.39 4.38 24.98
N ILE A 552 -31.55 3.60 24.29
CA ILE A 552 -30.96 2.39 24.87
C ILE A 552 -30.15 2.73 26.15
N PRO A 553 -30.37 2.03 27.27
CA PRO A 553 -29.60 2.22 28.50
C PRO A 553 -28.10 2.02 28.29
N THR A 554 -27.28 2.85 28.94
CA THR A 554 -25.81 2.75 28.88
C THR A 554 -25.31 1.36 29.26
N GLU A 555 -25.96 0.70 30.23
CA GLU A 555 -25.59 -0.62 30.69
C GLU A 555 -25.74 -1.69 29.59
N LEU A 556 -26.78 -1.59 28.76
CA LEU A 556 -27.00 -2.48 27.62
C LEU A 556 -26.00 -2.20 26.50
N VAL A 557 -25.69 -0.92 26.24
CA VAL A 557 -24.65 -0.53 25.26
C VAL A 557 -23.30 -1.09 25.67
N GLN A 558 -22.86 -0.85 26.91
CA GLN A 558 -21.58 -1.36 27.39
C GLN A 558 -21.53 -2.89 27.40
N ALA A 559 -22.64 -3.57 27.68
CA ALA A 559 -22.71 -5.03 27.55
C ALA A 559 -22.48 -5.47 26.10
N LEU A 560 -23.15 -4.80 25.15
CA LEU A 560 -23.00 -5.07 23.72
C LEU A 560 -21.57 -4.82 23.23
N VAL A 561 -20.98 -3.65 23.53
CA VAL A 561 -19.59 -3.33 23.16
C VAL A 561 -18.60 -4.34 23.73
N ARG A 562 -18.75 -4.75 25.00
CA ARG A 562 -17.90 -5.80 25.59
C ARG A 562 -18.01 -7.15 24.89
N SER A 563 -19.10 -7.41 24.17
CA SER A 563 -19.30 -8.66 23.45
C SER A 563 -18.73 -8.70 22.04
N GLU A 564 -18.29 -7.57 21.49
CA GLU A 564 -17.76 -7.46 20.11
C GLU A 564 -16.72 -8.54 19.80
N ASN A 565 -15.78 -8.74 20.74
CA ASN A 565 -14.65 -9.63 20.53
C ASN A 565 -14.85 -11.05 21.09
N VAL A 566 -16.07 -11.40 21.53
CA VAL A 566 -16.38 -12.73 22.06
C VAL A 566 -16.30 -13.76 20.94
N ASN A 567 -15.40 -14.73 21.10
CA ASN A 567 -15.10 -15.75 20.09
C ASN A 567 -14.60 -15.19 18.75
N ALA A 568 -14.01 -13.99 18.76
CA ALA A 568 -13.50 -13.35 17.54
C ALA A 568 -12.37 -14.17 16.90
N SER A 569 -11.50 -14.79 17.71
CA SER A 569 -10.40 -15.60 17.17
C SER A 569 -10.92 -16.87 16.51
N LEU A 570 -11.88 -17.56 17.13
CA LEU A 570 -12.58 -18.69 16.52
C LEU A 570 -13.26 -18.30 15.20
N THR A 571 -13.98 -17.17 15.19
CA THR A 571 -14.68 -16.68 13.99
C THR A 571 -13.70 -16.39 12.84
N ASN A 572 -12.60 -15.72 13.16
CA ASN A 572 -11.58 -15.32 12.18
C ASN A 572 -10.78 -16.52 11.68
N MET A 573 -10.46 -17.46 12.56
CA MET A 573 -9.80 -18.71 12.19
C MET A 573 -10.68 -19.57 11.26
N ARG A 574 -12.01 -19.51 11.42
CA ARG A 574 -12.95 -20.15 10.49
C ARG A 574 -12.93 -19.54 9.08
N ALA A 575 -12.82 -18.23 8.95
CA ALA A 575 -12.63 -17.59 7.64
C ALA A 575 -11.23 -17.91 7.05
N LEU A 576 -10.22 -18.04 7.93
CA LEU A 576 -8.84 -18.29 7.53
C LEU A 576 -8.66 -19.67 6.90
N TRP A 577 -9.19 -20.74 7.50
CA TRP A 577 -9.01 -22.07 6.89
C TRP A 577 -9.73 -22.20 5.55
N ARG A 578 -10.89 -21.55 5.37
CA ARG A 578 -11.58 -21.47 4.07
C ARG A 578 -10.74 -20.74 3.04
N SER A 579 -10.08 -19.66 3.44
CA SER A 579 -9.13 -18.93 2.60
C SER A 579 -7.90 -19.78 2.24
N ALA A 580 -7.38 -20.54 3.20
CA ALA A 580 -6.26 -21.45 2.99
C ALA A 580 -6.64 -22.60 2.03
N PHE A 581 -7.84 -23.16 2.16
CA PHE A 581 -8.36 -24.18 1.24
C PHE A 581 -8.50 -23.64 -0.18
N ASP A 582 -9.12 -22.45 -0.35
CA ASP A 582 -9.25 -21.79 -1.65
C ASP A 582 -7.89 -21.60 -2.33
N MET A 583 -6.89 -21.09 -1.61
CA MET A 583 -5.53 -20.93 -2.13
C MET A 583 -4.84 -22.27 -2.42
N LYS A 584 -5.09 -23.30 -1.61
CA LYS A 584 -4.49 -24.63 -1.76
C LYS A 584 -4.92 -25.29 -3.06
N VAL A 585 -6.22 -25.32 -3.35
CA VAL A 585 -6.75 -25.99 -4.55
C VAL A 585 -6.45 -25.20 -5.82
N HIS A 586 -6.33 -23.86 -5.73
CA HIS A 586 -5.99 -23.00 -6.88
C HIS A 586 -4.50 -22.72 -7.06
N SER A 587 -3.62 -23.20 -6.19
CA SER A 587 -2.15 -23.06 -6.30
C SER A 587 -1.40 -24.40 -6.22
N PRO A 588 -1.77 -25.41 -7.04
CA PRO A 588 -1.03 -26.66 -7.07
C PRO A 588 0.39 -26.46 -7.61
N THR A 589 1.35 -27.26 -7.13
CA THR A 589 2.74 -27.23 -7.61
C THR A 589 2.84 -27.63 -9.07
N ASP A 590 2.05 -28.62 -9.46
CA ASP A 590 1.92 -29.13 -10.81
C ASP A 590 0.54 -29.75 -11.02
N ARG A 591 0.17 -29.97 -12.28
CA ARG A 591 -1.12 -30.53 -12.67
C ARG A 591 -1.46 -31.85 -11.95
N ARG A 592 -0.48 -32.75 -11.86
CA ARG A 592 -0.68 -34.08 -11.32
C ARG A 592 -0.99 -34.03 -9.82
N SER A 593 -0.37 -33.10 -9.09
CA SER A 593 -0.66 -32.90 -7.66
C SER A 593 -2.12 -32.53 -7.38
N LEU A 594 -2.79 -31.86 -8.32
CA LEU A 594 -4.22 -31.53 -8.23
C LEU A 594 -5.11 -32.71 -8.66
N GLU A 595 -4.71 -33.44 -9.70
CA GLU A 595 -5.44 -34.64 -10.17
C GLU A 595 -5.46 -35.75 -9.11
N ASP A 596 -4.34 -35.91 -8.38
CA ASP A 596 -4.20 -36.91 -7.32
C ASP A 596 -4.80 -36.42 -5.97
N MET A 597 -5.30 -35.18 -5.88
CA MET A 597 -5.85 -34.60 -4.65
C MET A 597 -7.29 -35.06 -4.39
N ASP A 598 -7.51 -35.63 -3.21
CA ASP A 598 -8.85 -35.79 -2.63
C ASP A 598 -9.28 -34.44 -2.00
N ILE A 599 -10.03 -33.66 -2.77
CA ILE A 599 -10.43 -32.29 -2.41
C ILE A 599 -11.32 -32.28 -1.16
N THR A 600 -12.25 -33.23 -1.03
CA THR A 600 -13.13 -33.35 0.14
C THR A 600 -12.32 -33.58 1.40
N ARG A 601 -11.37 -34.52 1.34
CA ARG A 601 -10.51 -34.82 2.48
C ARG A 601 -9.61 -33.66 2.86
N GLU A 602 -9.03 -32.96 1.88
CA GLU A 602 -8.18 -31.79 2.15
C GLU A 602 -9.00 -30.64 2.77
N PHE A 603 -10.27 -30.46 2.36
CA PHE A 603 -11.19 -29.49 2.97
C PHE A 603 -11.40 -29.77 4.47
N ASN A 604 -11.79 -31.00 4.82
CA ASN A 604 -12.04 -31.42 6.20
C ASN A 604 -10.73 -31.37 7.02
N LYS A 605 -9.61 -31.84 6.44
CA LYS A 605 -8.30 -31.79 7.09
C LYS A 605 -7.87 -30.36 7.45
N LEU A 606 -8.02 -29.38 6.55
CA LEU A 606 -7.64 -28.00 6.83
C LEU A 606 -8.51 -27.37 7.92
N GLN A 607 -9.81 -27.68 7.95
CA GLN A 607 -10.69 -27.26 9.04
C GLN A 607 -10.18 -27.78 10.39
N ARG A 608 -9.86 -29.08 10.47
CA ARG A 608 -9.31 -29.72 11.68
C ARG A 608 -7.97 -29.11 12.10
N GLU A 609 -7.01 -28.99 11.18
CA GLU A 609 -5.65 -28.54 11.48
C GLU A 609 -5.54 -27.06 11.86
N ILE A 610 -6.46 -26.23 11.36
CA ILE A 610 -6.42 -24.78 11.57
C ILE A 610 -7.32 -24.36 12.74
N VAL A 611 -8.53 -24.91 12.85
CA VAL A 611 -9.49 -24.51 13.90
C VAL A 611 -9.36 -25.40 15.15
N GLY A 612 -8.93 -26.66 15.01
CA GLY A 612 -8.75 -27.57 16.15
C GLY A 612 -10.06 -28.06 16.78
N LEU A 613 -11.15 -28.08 16.02
CA LEU A 613 -12.42 -28.68 16.45
C LEU A 613 -12.36 -30.21 16.34
N ASP A 614 -13.14 -30.88 17.19
CA ASP A 614 -13.38 -32.31 17.03
C ASP A 614 -14.25 -32.56 15.78
N GLU A 615 -14.01 -33.67 15.10
CA GLU A 615 -14.73 -34.09 13.89
C GLU A 615 -15.39 -35.46 14.10
N PRO A 616 -16.44 -35.80 13.34
CA PRO A 616 -16.92 -37.18 13.24
C PRO A 616 -15.78 -38.13 12.84
N ALA A 617 -15.91 -39.42 13.20
CA ALA A 617 -14.87 -40.42 12.93
C ALA A 617 -14.62 -40.70 11.43
N ASP A 618 -15.55 -40.27 10.57
CA ASP A 618 -15.45 -40.39 9.12
C ASP A 618 -14.72 -39.16 8.55
N GLU A 619 -13.61 -39.38 7.82
CA GLU A 619 -12.86 -38.28 7.19
C GLU A 619 -13.64 -37.62 6.03
N GLU A 620 -14.71 -38.24 5.54
CA GLU A 620 -15.61 -37.74 4.49
C GLU A 620 -16.97 -37.28 5.05
N TRP A 621 -17.05 -36.97 6.35
CA TRP A 621 -18.31 -36.64 7.04
C TRP A 621 -19.09 -35.45 6.45
N GLY A 622 -18.43 -34.60 5.67
CA GLY A 622 -19.01 -33.45 4.98
C GLY A 622 -18.21 -33.09 3.73
N HIS A 623 -18.88 -32.40 2.79
CA HIS A 623 -18.30 -31.87 1.57
C HIS A 623 -18.64 -30.40 1.40
N GLY A 624 -18.34 -29.58 2.42
CA GLY A 624 -18.72 -28.17 2.47
C GLY A 624 -18.27 -27.30 1.30
N HIS A 625 -17.21 -27.69 0.59
CA HIS A 625 -16.78 -27.05 -0.65
C HIS A 625 -17.82 -27.15 -1.79
N ALA A 626 -18.71 -28.15 -1.76
CA ALA A 626 -19.75 -28.39 -2.77
C ALA A 626 -20.94 -27.42 -2.67
N HIS A 627 -21.07 -26.70 -1.57
CA HIS A 627 -22.08 -25.64 -1.39
C HIS A 627 -21.43 -24.29 -0.99
N PHE A 628 -20.14 -24.13 -1.28
CA PHE A 628 -19.39 -22.91 -1.01
C PHE A 628 -19.33 -22.05 -2.27
N SER A 629 -20.38 -21.25 -2.48
CA SER A 629 -20.58 -20.46 -3.70
C SER A 629 -19.42 -19.53 -4.06
N HIS A 630 -18.69 -18.99 -3.09
CA HIS A 630 -17.54 -18.10 -3.35
C HIS A 630 -16.46 -18.74 -4.23
N LEU A 631 -16.19 -20.04 -4.06
CA LEU A 631 -15.16 -20.76 -4.83
C LEU A 631 -15.47 -20.84 -6.33
N ILE A 632 -16.73 -20.65 -6.72
CA ILE A 632 -17.21 -20.63 -8.11
C ILE A 632 -17.95 -19.31 -8.44
N GLY A 633 -17.86 -18.36 -7.52
CA GLY A 633 -18.61 -17.12 -7.44
C GLY A 633 -17.98 -15.96 -8.17
N GLY A 634 -16.70 -16.10 -8.54
CA GLY A 634 -15.81 -14.98 -8.87
C GLY A 634 -14.81 -14.66 -7.75
N TYR A 635 -14.90 -15.33 -6.59
CA TYR A 635 -13.95 -15.18 -5.46
C TYR A 635 -12.92 -16.32 -5.40
N ASP A 636 -12.79 -17.11 -6.47
CA ASP A 636 -11.75 -18.14 -6.58
C ASP A 636 -10.34 -17.57 -6.49
N ALA A 637 -9.52 -18.18 -5.63
CA ALA A 637 -8.22 -17.66 -5.19
C ALA A 637 -8.29 -16.20 -4.68
N GLY A 638 -9.40 -15.86 -4.03
CA GLY A 638 -9.75 -14.50 -3.59
C GLY A 638 -10.52 -14.45 -2.28
N TYR A 639 -10.93 -15.59 -1.70
CA TYR A 639 -11.71 -15.60 -0.46
C TYR A 639 -10.96 -15.01 0.74
N TYR A 640 -9.62 -15.03 0.70
CA TYR A 640 -8.76 -14.35 1.69
C TYR A 640 -9.03 -12.83 1.75
N GLY A 641 -9.59 -12.24 0.68
CA GLY A 641 -9.94 -10.82 0.58
C GLY A 641 -10.81 -10.34 1.74
N TYR A 642 -11.72 -11.15 2.25
CA TYR A 642 -12.52 -10.79 3.44
C TYR A 642 -11.67 -10.55 4.69
N LEU A 643 -10.62 -11.35 4.91
CA LEU A 643 -9.71 -11.18 6.03
C LEU A 643 -8.74 -10.02 5.78
N TYR A 644 -8.26 -9.92 4.55
CA TYR A 644 -7.30 -8.92 4.11
C TYR A 644 -7.88 -7.50 4.22
N SER A 645 -9.06 -7.29 3.62
CA SER A 645 -9.86 -6.08 3.73
C SER A 645 -10.15 -5.70 5.17
N ARG A 646 -10.42 -6.67 6.06
CA ARG A 646 -10.76 -6.36 7.45
C ARG A 646 -9.57 -5.87 8.27
N VAL A 647 -8.36 -6.34 7.92
CA VAL A 647 -7.13 -5.80 8.51
C VAL A 647 -6.95 -4.34 8.08
N PHE A 648 -7.14 -4.02 6.80
CA PHE A 648 -7.09 -2.63 6.34
C PHE A 648 -8.20 -1.77 6.92
N ALA A 649 -9.44 -2.26 6.96
CA ALA A 649 -10.56 -1.59 7.60
C ALA A 649 -10.26 -1.23 9.07
N SER A 650 -9.63 -2.16 9.79
CA SER A 650 -9.23 -1.95 11.19
C SER A 650 -8.10 -0.92 11.30
N ASP A 651 -7.13 -0.93 10.39
CA ASP A 651 -6.05 0.06 10.34
C ASP A 651 -6.57 1.46 9.98
N MET A 652 -7.40 1.57 8.94
CA MET A 652 -8.07 2.80 8.52
C MET A 652 -8.87 3.42 9.67
N PHE A 653 -9.71 2.63 10.34
CA PHE A 653 -10.45 3.10 11.51
C PHE A 653 -9.52 3.51 12.66
N SER A 654 -8.52 2.68 12.98
CA SER A 654 -7.65 2.90 14.15
C SER A 654 -6.75 4.12 13.97
N ALA A 655 -6.21 4.33 12.78
CA ALA A 655 -5.31 5.43 12.47
C ALA A 655 -6.06 6.77 12.36
N ALA A 656 -7.25 6.76 11.75
CA ALA A 656 -7.94 7.97 11.36
C ALA A 656 -9.11 8.35 12.28
N PHE A 657 -9.83 7.37 12.85
CA PHE A 657 -11.10 7.60 13.56
C PHE A 657 -11.12 7.20 15.03
N SER A 658 -10.15 6.43 15.54
CA SER A 658 -10.20 5.94 16.92
C SER A 658 -10.20 7.05 17.99
N LYS A 659 -9.63 8.23 17.67
CA LYS A 659 -9.66 9.41 18.57
C LYS A 659 -10.99 10.15 18.54
N ASP A 660 -11.60 10.24 17.37
CA ASP A 660 -12.89 10.88 17.15
C ASP A 660 -13.60 10.20 15.97
N PRO A 661 -14.52 9.24 16.25
CA PRO A 661 -15.27 8.55 15.23
C PRO A 661 -16.20 9.48 14.43
N MET A 662 -16.41 10.74 14.84
CA MET A 662 -17.21 11.72 14.11
C MET A 662 -16.37 12.88 13.56
N SER A 663 -15.05 12.70 13.43
CA SER A 663 -14.17 13.70 12.83
C SER A 663 -14.57 14.01 11.39
N ARG A 664 -15.17 15.18 11.19
CA ARG A 664 -15.62 15.63 9.87
C ARG A 664 -14.47 15.92 8.90
N GLU A 665 -13.34 16.39 9.41
CA GLU A 665 -12.13 16.61 8.59
C GLU A 665 -11.67 15.29 7.97
N VAL A 666 -11.57 14.24 8.77
CA VAL A 666 -11.18 12.89 8.33
C VAL A 666 -12.25 12.30 7.42
N GLY A 667 -13.54 12.41 7.79
CA GLY A 667 -14.65 11.90 6.98
C GLY A 667 -14.75 12.52 5.58
N LEU A 668 -14.38 13.80 5.42
CA LEU A 668 -14.28 14.45 4.11
C LEU A 668 -13.09 13.95 3.29
N SER A 669 -11.93 13.70 3.90
CA SER A 669 -10.75 13.19 3.17
C SER A 669 -10.96 11.80 2.54
N LEU A 670 -11.79 10.93 3.15
CA LEU A 670 -12.05 9.58 2.65
C LEU A 670 -12.94 9.53 1.40
N GLY A 671 -13.80 10.52 1.18
CA GLY A 671 -14.67 10.56 0.00
C GLY A 671 -13.95 10.83 -1.31
N TYR A 672 -12.72 11.38 -1.25
CA TYR A 672 -11.97 11.85 -2.43
C TYR A 672 -10.65 11.10 -2.68
N GLU A 673 -10.21 10.21 -1.79
CA GLU A 673 -8.89 9.55 -1.87
C GLU A 673 -8.94 8.02 -2.10
N VAL A 674 -10.12 7.40 -2.20
CA VAL A 674 -10.26 5.97 -2.56
C VAL A 674 -10.20 5.82 -4.08
N GLU A 675 -9.06 6.17 -4.67
CA GLU A 675 -8.73 5.87 -6.06
C GLU A 675 -7.73 4.72 -6.13
N GLU A 676 -8.11 3.66 -6.84
CA GLU A 676 -7.18 2.59 -7.17
C GLU A 676 -6.11 3.05 -8.17
N SER A 677 -4.86 3.11 -7.71
CA SER A 677 -3.72 3.32 -8.59
C SER A 677 -3.51 2.13 -9.54
N PRO A 678 -3.18 2.36 -10.83
CA PRO A 678 -2.85 1.30 -11.77
C PRO A 678 -1.58 0.55 -11.36
N HIS A 679 -1.62 -0.78 -11.45
CA HIS A 679 -0.44 -1.65 -11.46
C HIS A 679 0.48 -1.27 -12.63
N THR A 680 1.69 -0.80 -12.33
CA THR A 680 2.84 -0.86 -13.23
C THR A 680 3.68 -2.09 -12.88
N ASP A 681 3.96 -2.93 -13.88
CA ASP A 681 4.98 -3.96 -13.78
C ASP A 681 6.31 -3.32 -13.37
N GLY A 682 7.07 -4.07 -12.55
CA GLY A 682 8.13 -3.55 -11.70
C GLY A 682 9.05 -2.53 -12.36
N GLU A 683 8.98 -1.29 -11.91
CA GLU A 683 10.11 -0.41 -11.61
C GLU A 683 9.61 0.83 -10.88
N SER A 684 10.47 1.32 -9.99
CA SER A 684 10.25 2.32 -8.94
C SER A 684 9.44 3.56 -9.32
N LEU A 685 8.44 3.94 -8.51
CA LEU A 685 7.95 5.32 -8.45
C LEU A 685 7.72 5.78 -7.00
N GLN A 686 8.23 6.99 -6.74
CA GLN A 686 8.03 7.85 -5.58
C GLN A 686 6.67 8.58 -5.68
N LYS A 687 5.79 8.49 -4.66
CA LYS A 687 4.57 9.29 -4.46
C LYS A 687 4.86 10.76 -4.08
N PRO A 688 4.01 11.73 -4.45
CA PRO A 688 3.74 12.93 -3.65
C PRO A 688 2.71 12.63 -2.54
N GLN A 689 3.03 13.06 -1.31
CA GLN A 689 2.24 13.08 -0.06
C GLN A 689 0.87 13.78 -0.26
N GLU A 690 -0.28 13.46 0.37
CA GLU A 690 -0.83 12.59 1.45
C GLU A 690 -2.40 12.69 1.29
N ALA A 691 -3.31 11.74 1.57
CA ALA A 691 -3.40 10.87 2.75
C ALA A 691 -4.37 9.63 2.69
N ALA A 692 -4.36 8.78 1.64
CA ALA A 692 -4.79 7.39 1.84
C ALA A 692 -3.72 6.68 2.71
N ALA A 693 -4.08 6.11 3.87
CA ALA A 693 -3.13 5.40 4.75
C ALA A 693 -2.76 4.03 4.17
N LEU A 694 -2.05 4.08 3.04
CA LEU A 694 -1.13 3.09 2.55
C LEU A 694 -0.22 2.64 3.70
N PRO A 695 0.27 1.37 3.71
CA PRO A 695 1.17 0.87 4.74
C PRO A 695 2.28 1.89 4.94
N THR A 696 2.17 2.63 6.03
CA THR A 696 2.95 3.86 6.15
C THR A 696 4.37 3.41 6.42
N LEU A 697 5.26 3.75 5.48
CA LEU A 697 6.66 3.87 5.85
C LEU A 697 6.67 4.83 7.05
N SER A 698 7.36 4.44 8.13
CA SER A 698 7.56 5.37 9.26
C SER A 698 7.96 6.75 8.73
N THR A 699 7.57 7.84 9.38
CA THR A 699 7.86 9.21 8.92
C THR A 699 9.33 9.41 8.49
N ARG A 700 10.27 8.76 9.18
CA ARG A 700 11.70 8.65 8.80
C ARG A 700 11.98 7.94 7.46
N ALA A 701 11.28 6.83 7.19
CA ALA A 701 11.37 6.10 5.93
C ALA A 701 10.67 6.85 4.77
N ALA A 702 9.56 7.54 5.05
CA ALA A 702 8.93 8.46 4.09
C ALA A 702 9.85 9.64 3.73
N ALA A 703 10.59 10.20 4.69
CA ALA A 703 11.60 11.24 4.43
C ALA A 703 12.77 10.74 3.54
N SER A 704 13.17 9.47 3.67
CA SER A 704 14.15 8.84 2.77
C SER A 704 13.60 8.66 1.35
N TYR A 705 12.30 8.41 1.23
CA TYR A 705 11.59 8.20 -0.02
C TYR A 705 11.36 9.50 -0.81
N ASN A 706 11.33 10.68 -0.18
CA ASN A 706 11.29 11.97 -0.90
C ASN A 706 12.66 12.49 -1.35
N SER A 707 13.74 11.76 -1.06
CA SER A 707 15.08 12.13 -1.51
C SER A 707 15.27 11.60 -2.94
N THR A 708 15.12 12.51 -3.92
CA THR A 708 15.38 12.40 -5.37
C THR A 708 15.75 11.01 -5.87
N SER A 709 14.88 10.42 -6.69
CA SER A 709 15.16 9.26 -7.56
C SER A 709 16.61 9.30 -8.04
N ASN A 710 17.32 8.18 -7.84
CA ASN A 710 18.77 8.16 -7.90
C ASN A 710 19.23 8.14 -9.38
N LYS A 711 19.05 9.26 -10.09
CA LYS A 711 19.51 9.52 -11.46
C LYS A 711 20.96 9.09 -11.68
N LEU A 712 21.75 9.11 -10.61
CA LEU A 712 23.10 8.59 -10.56
C LEU A 712 23.20 7.10 -10.97
N TRP A 713 22.30 6.22 -10.52
CA TRP A 713 22.33 4.79 -10.91
C TRP A 713 22.03 4.60 -12.39
N THR A 714 21.10 5.38 -12.95
CA THR A 714 20.81 5.40 -14.39
C THR A 714 22.04 5.86 -15.20
N ILE A 715 22.72 6.91 -14.74
CA ILE A 715 23.96 7.39 -15.35
C ILE A 715 25.06 6.32 -15.29
N LEU A 716 25.22 5.66 -14.14
CA LEU A 716 26.22 4.62 -13.95
C LEU A 716 25.93 3.34 -14.76
N SER A 717 24.68 3.08 -15.15
CA SER A 717 24.31 1.97 -16.04
C SER A 717 24.52 2.25 -17.53
N ASP A 718 24.76 3.50 -17.92
CA ASP A 718 24.94 3.94 -19.32
C ASP A 718 26.21 4.78 -19.46
N LEU A 719 27.34 4.29 -18.93
CA LEU A 719 28.60 5.02 -18.98
C LEU A 719 29.21 5.00 -20.38
N TRP A 720 29.79 6.14 -20.74
CA TRP A 720 30.53 6.31 -21.97
C TRP A 720 31.79 5.44 -21.97
N ASP A 721 32.03 4.78 -23.09
CA ASP A 721 33.26 4.06 -23.38
C ASP A 721 33.67 4.35 -24.85
N PRO A 722 34.95 4.64 -25.13
CA PRO A 722 35.41 4.99 -26.47
C PRO A 722 35.23 3.87 -27.51
N GLN A 723 35.01 2.62 -27.07
CA GLN A 723 34.86 1.46 -27.95
C GLN A 723 33.46 0.85 -27.87
N SER A 724 32.91 0.64 -26.68
CA SER A 724 31.67 -0.12 -26.47
C SER A 724 30.43 0.75 -26.29
N ASN A 725 30.56 2.03 -25.91
CA ASN A 725 29.42 2.92 -25.70
C ASN A 725 29.76 4.39 -25.97
N THR A 726 29.99 4.74 -27.24
CA THR A 726 30.38 6.11 -27.62
C THR A 726 29.28 7.16 -27.38
N GLY A 727 28.02 6.72 -27.19
CA GLY A 727 26.87 7.58 -26.91
C GLY A 727 26.52 7.74 -25.43
N GLY A 728 27.16 6.98 -24.55
CA GLY A 728 26.86 6.97 -23.12
C GLY A 728 27.21 8.27 -22.39
N TYR A 729 26.90 8.31 -21.09
CA TYR A 729 27.23 9.40 -20.19
C TYR A 729 28.70 9.45 -19.81
N VAL A 730 29.32 10.63 -19.96
CA VAL A 730 30.59 10.92 -19.31
C VAL A 730 30.31 11.49 -17.91
N THR A 731 30.80 10.83 -16.86
CA THR A 731 30.54 11.25 -15.47
C THR A 731 31.72 12.02 -14.88
N LEU A 732 31.53 13.34 -14.73
CA LEU A 732 32.41 14.24 -13.98
C LEU A 732 31.74 14.71 -12.67
N GLY A 733 30.54 14.22 -12.34
CA GLY A 733 29.79 14.62 -11.15
C GLY A 733 30.03 13.77 -9.91
N VAL A 734 30.62 12.57 -10.06
CA VAL A 734 30.88 11.62 -8.95
C VAL A 734 32.35 11.69 -8.54
N ALA A 735 32.60 11.88 -7.24
CA ALA A 735 33.96 11.98 -6.70
C ALA A 735 34.58 10.59 -6.41
N ASP A 736 34.73 9.75 -7.41
CA ASP A 736 35.50 8.49 -7.36
C ASP A 736 36.83 8.63 -8.08
N ASN A 737 37.84 7.93 -7.56
CA ASN A 737 39.19 8.00 -8.09
C ASN A 737 39.49 6.77 -8.95
N ALA A 738 39.61 7.01 -10.25
CA ALA A 738 39.84 5.98 -11.25
C ALA A 738 41.29 5.93 -11.76
N LEU A 739 42.19 6.79 -11.25
CA LEU A 739 43.50 7.00 -11.86
C LEU A 739 44.47 5.83 -11.66
N LEU A 740 44.38 5.10 -10.54
CA LEU A 740 45.28 4.00 -10.18
C LEU A 740 44.54 2.69 -9.86
N GLN A 741 43.34 2.50 -10.41
CA GLN A 741 42.52 1.33 -10.10
C GLN A 741 43.19 0.01 -10.46
N ASP A 742 43.93 -0.05 -11.57
CA ASP A 742 44.64 -1.28 -11.99
C ASP A 742 45.75 -1.67 -11.01
N GLU A 743 46.52 -0.69 -10.51
CA GLU A 743 47.58 -0.91 -9.54
C GLU A 743 47.00 -1.42 -8.21
N LEU A 744 45.91 -0.80 -7.74
CA LEU A 744 45.22 -1.21 -6.54
C LEU A 744 44.58 -2.60 -6.68
N ALA A 745 43.92 -2.87 -7.81
CA ALA A 745 43.31 -4.16 -8.09
C ALA A 745 44.38 -5.27 -8.15
N HIS A 746 45.52 -4.99 -8.79
CA HIS A 746 46.66 -5.91 -8.80
C HIS A 746 47.15 -6.21 -7.38
N ARG A 747 47.32 -5.19 -6.53
CA ARG A 747 47.74 -5.37 -5.13
C ARG A 747 46.73 -6.20 -4.33
N ILE A 748 45.43 -5.88 -4.42
CA ILE A 748 44.38 -6.62 -3.70
C ILE A 748 44.32 -8.09 -4.15
N ASN A 749 44.47 -8.37 -5.45
CA ASN A 749 44.44 -9.73 -5.97
C ASN A 749 45.63 -10.61 -5.51
N GLN A 750 46.71 -9.99 -5.01
CA GLN A 750 47.81 -10.73 -4.39
C GLN A 750 47.48 -11.20 -2.96
N CYS A 751 46.46 -10.63 -2.31
CA CYS A 751 45.96 -11.03 -1.00
C CYS A 751 45.11 -12.31 -1.13
N SER A 752 45.77 -13.47 -1.29
CA SER A 752 45.14 -14.72 -1.75
C SER A 752 44.74 -15.70 -0.65
N ASP A 753 45.29 -15.56 0.57
CA ASP A 753 44.99 -16.46 1.68
C ASP A 753 43.88 -15.89 2.55
N VAL A 754 42.68 -16.48 2.50
CA VAL A 754 41.57 -16.13 3.39
C VAL A 754 41.54 -17.06 4.61
N PRO A 755 42.02 -16.64 5.80
CA PRO A 755 41.92 -17.43 7.01
C PRO A 755 40.47 -17.83 7.34
N ARG A 756 40.26 -19.08 7.76
CA ARG A 756 38.94 -19.59 8.18
C ARG A 756 38.22 -18.69 9.22
N ARG A 757 38.97 -18.05 10.12
CA ARG A 757 38.41 -17.14 11.14
C ARG A 757 37.69 -15.92 10.54
N LEU A 758 38.05 -15.49 9.33
CA LEU A 758 37.41 -14.35 8.65
C LEU A 758 36.00 -14.69 8.13
N LEU A 759 35.64 -15.98 8.06
CA LEU A 759 34.29 -16.45 7.75
C LEU A 759 33.37 -16.47 8.99
N THR A 760 33.84 -15.91 10.11
CA THR A 760 33.11 -15.78 11.37
C THR A 760 33.02 -14.31 11.76
N TYR A 761 32.43 -13.99 12.92
CA TYR A 761 32.41 -12.62 13.47
C TYR A 761 33.79 -12.07 13.88
N ASN A 762 34.88 -12.84 13.74
CA ASN A 762 36.26 -12.42 14.00
C ASN A 762 36.43 -11.79 15.40
N ASN A 763 36.73 -10.49 15.52
CA ASN A 763 36.82 -9.77 16.80
C ASN A 763 35.59 -8.89 17.10
N GLY A 764 34.47 -9.14 16.43
CA GLY A 764 33.23 -8.37 16.58
C GLY A 764 33.08 -7.26 15.55
N PRO A 765 32.03 -6.44 15.69
CA PRO A 765 31.59 -5.52 14.64
C PRO A 765 32.40 -4.22 14.56
N SER A 766 33.32 -3.92 15.49
CA SER A 766 34.09 -2.67 15.43
C SER A 766 35.38 -2.77 14.60
N GLY A 767 35.59 -3.88 13.88
CA GLY A 767 36.81 -4.19 13.13
C GLY A 767 37.78 -5.10 13.89
N SER A 768 38.58 -5.87 13.16
CA SER A 768 39.55 -6.77 13.75
C SER A 768 40.69 -6.04 14.45
N LEU A 769 41.31 -6.68 15.44
CA LEU A 769 42.47 -6.10 16.11
C LEU A 769 43.62 -5.84 15.12
N ARG A 770 43.76 -6.69 14.11
CA ARG A 770 44.75 -6.53 13.03
C ARG A 770 44.46 -5.29 12.19
N CYS A 771 43.22 -5.14 11.74
CA CYS A 771 42.79 -4.01 10.91
C CYS A 771 42.92 -2.69 11.66
N LYS A 772 42.46 -2.63 12.91
CA LYS A 772 42.66 -1.45 13.76
C LYS A 772 44.14 -1.11 13.93
N ALA A 773 45.00 -2.09 14.18
CA ALA A 773 46.43 -1.85 14.30
C ALA A 773 47.06 -1.31 13.00
N ALA A 774 46.69 -1.87 11.85
CA ALA A 774 47.15 -1.41 10.54
C ALA A 774 46.70 0.03 10.25
N ILE A 775 45.43 0.34 10.53
CA ILE A 775 44.86 1.70 10.40
C ILE A 775 45.58 2.68 11.33
N SER A 776 45.71 2.36 12.63
CA SER A 776 46.42 3.22 13.60
C SER A 776 47.85 3.50 13.15
N LYS A 777 48.59 2.47 12.72
CA LYS A 777 49.97 2.62 12.21
C LYS A 777 50.03 3.52 10.98
N PHE A 778 49.15 3.29 10.00
CA PHE A 778 49.07 4.10 8.78
C PHE A 778 48.76 5.57 9.10
N LEU A 779 47.71 5.84 9.88
CA LEU A 779 47.30 7.21 10.20
C LEU A 779 48.31 7.95 11.09
N ASN A 780 48.98 7.26 12.02
CA ASN A 780 50.09 7.86 12.77
C ASN A 780 51.23 8.35 11.85
N ARG A 781 51.52 7.62 10.76
CA ARG A 781 52.55 8.00 9.79
C ARG A 781 52.12 9.16 8.89
N HIS A 782 50.86 9.18 8.46
CA HIS A 782 50.39 10.12 7.42
C HIS A 782 49.66 11.36 7.93
N LEU A 783 49.03 11.31 9.11
CA LEU A 783 48.36 12.46 9.73
C LEU A 783 49.24 13.17 10.77
N ALA A 784 50.32 12.52 11.22
CA ALA A 784 51.22 13.03 12.26
C ALA A 784 50.47 13.58 13.50
N PRO A 785 49.63 12.76 14.15
CA PRO A 785 48.84 13.21 15.29
C PRO A 785 49.76 13.58 16.47
N PHE A 786 49.40 14.62 17.23
CA PHE A 786 50.14 15.07 18.41
C PHE A 786 50.26 13.95 19.46
N THR A 787 49.16 13.21 19.66
CA THR A 787 49.12 11.98 20.45
C THR A 787 48.87 10.79 19.53
N SER A 788 49.76 9.79 19.59
CA SER A 788 49.67 8.53 18.82
C SER A 788 48.29 7.88 18.93
N ILE A 789 47.66 7.60 17.79
CA ILE A 789 46.41 6.85 17.68
C ILE A 789 46.68 5.39 18.06
N GLU A 790 45.96 4.89 19.05
CA GLU A 790 46.00 3.52 19.54
C GLU A 790 44.81 2.71 19.02
N ILE A 791 44.89 1.39 19.12
CA ILE A 791 43.81 0.47 18.69
C ILE A 791 42.49 0.79 19.39
N ALA A 792 42.56 1.24 20.65
CA ALA A 792 41.40 1.57 21.47
C ALA A 792 40.67 2.84 21.00
N ASP A 793 41.30 3.69 20.21
CA ASP A 793 40.68 4.92 19.70
C ASP A 793 39.92 4.69 18.39
N VAL A 794 39.95 3.48 17.84
CA VAL A 794 39.55 3.18 16.45
C VAL A 794 38.32 2.26 16.40
N VAL A 795 37.32 2.69 15.63
CA VAL A 795 36.15 1.88 15.24
C VAL A 795 36.02 1.84 13.73
N VAL A 796 35.95 0.64 13.17
CA VAL A 796 35.80 0.41 11.73
C VAL A 796 34.33 0.23 11.38
N THR A 797 33.89 0.92 10.33
CA THR A 797 32.54 0.87 9.77
C THR A 797 32.59 0.51 8.28
N ASN A 798 31.44 0.26 7.66
CA ASN A 798 31.29 -0.09 6.25
C ASN A 798 31.31 1.14 5.31
N GLY A 799 31.95 2.23 5.74
CA GLY A 799 32.18 3.45 4.99
C GLY A 799 32.04 4.71 5.84
N VAL A 800 32.61 5.81 5.36
CA VAL A 800 32.61 7.10 6.09
C VAL A 800 31.20 7.65 6.29
N SER A 801 30.25 7.44 5.36
CA SER A 801 28.85 7.83 5.60
C SER A 801 28.24 7.17 6.83
N ALA A 802 28.54 5.88 7.08
CA ALA A 802 28.10 5.20 8.30
C ALA A 802 28.86 5.71 9.53
N ALA A 803 30.14 6.07 9.38
CA ALA A 803 30.92 6.69 10.45
C ALA A 803 30.32 8.06 10.86
N THR A 804 29.96 8.88 9.88
CA THR A 804 29.27 10.16 10.06
C THR A 804 27.90 9.98 10.75
N GLU A 805 27.09 9.02 10.28
CA GLU A 805 25.80 8.70 10.91
C GLU A 805 25.96 8.28 12.37
N HIS A 806 26.92 7.39 12.67
CA HIS A 806 27.18 6.92 14.03
C HIS A 806 27.59 8.06 14.97
N CYS A 807 28.46 8.97 14.53
CA CYS A 807 28.81 10.14 15.32
C CYS A 807 27.59 11.03 15.56
N SER A 808 26.78 11.28 14.53
CA SER A 808 25.55 12.07 14.68
C SER A 808 24.56 11.42 15.66
N TRP A 809 24.30 10.12 15.51
CA TRP A 809 23.39 9.36 16.37
C TRP A 809 23.86 9.31 17.82
N ALA A 810 25.16 9.16 18.06
CA ALA A 810 25.69 9.02 19.42
C ALA A 810 25.84 10.36 20.16
N LEU A 811 26.01 11.47 19.44
CA LEU A 811 26.28 12.79 20.04
C LEU A 811 25.03 13.68 20.19
N CYS A 812 23.95 13.36 19.49
CA CYS A 812 22.78 14.21 19.36
C CYS A 812 21.48 13.47 19.66
N ASP A 813 20.53 14.15 20.30
CA ASP A 813 19.14 13.70 20.36
C ASP A 813 18.37 14.11 19.09
N PRO A 814 17.25 13.46 18.75
CA PRO A 814 16.37 13.92 17.68
C PRO A 814 15.98 15.40 17.85
N GLY A 815 16.23 16.21 16.81
CA GLY A 815 15.98 17.65 16.82
C GLY A 815 17.16 18.54 17.26
N ASP A 816 18.21 17.98 17.85
CA ASP A 816 19.48 18.70 18.06
C ASP A 816 20.12 19.10 16.73
N GLY A 817 21.04 20.06 16.77
CA GLY A 817 21.65 20.65 15.58
C GLY A 817 23.14 20.33 15.39
N ILE A 818 23.57 20.21 14.13
CA ILE A 818 24.99 20.16 13.74
C ILE A 818 25.25 21.26 12.71
N LEU A 819 26.24 22.12 12.97
CA LEU A 819 26.62 23.18 12.03
C LEU A 819 27.41 22.61 10.85
N LEU A 820 27.13 23.09 9.64
CA LEU A 820 27.83 22.69 8.41
C LEU A 820 28.06 23.91 7.50
N GLY A 821 29.30 24.29 7.25
CA GLY A 821 29.63 25.45 6.41
C GLY A 821 29.31 25.27 4.93
N ARG A 822 28.73 26.29 4.29
CA ARG A 822 28.54 26.36 2.83
C ARG A 822 29.79 26.81 2.06
N PRO A 823 30.00 26.35 0.81
CA PRO A 823 29.33 25.20 0.21
C PRO A 823 29.74 23.90 0.94
N TYR A 824 28.97 22.84 0.84
CA TYR A 824 29.23 21.55 1.49
C TYR A 824 28.91 20.37 0.58
N TYR A 825 29.25 19.15 0.99
CA TYR A 825 28.76 17.95 0.33
C TYR A 825 27.33 17.61 0.78
N ARG A 826 26.34 17.67 -0.12
CA ARG A 826 24.91 17.46 0.24
C ARG A 826 24.59 16.14 0.90
N SER A 827 25.37 15.08 0.68
CA SER A 827 25.13 13.82 1.38
C SER A 827 25.31 13.94 2.89
N PHE A 828 26.09 14.92 3.40
CA PHE A 828 26.15 15.17 4.85
C PHE A 828 24.78 15.52 5.44
N LEU A 829 23.88 16.17 4.69
CA LEU A 829 22.52 16.43 5.15
C LEU A 829 21.78 15.10 5.44
N LYS A 830 22.02 14.07 4.64
CA LYS A 830 21.42 12.74 4.80
C LYS A 830 22.16 11.91 5.84
N ASP A 831 23.48 11.83 5.73
CA ASP A 831 24.35 11.04 6.60
C ASP A 831 24.23 11.48 8.07
N LEU A 832 24.12 12.80 8.33
CA LEU A 832 23.90 13.32 9.68
C LEU A 832 22.43 13.30 10.09
N GLY A 833 21.48 13.53 9.17
CA GLY A 833 20.11 13.92 9.52
C GLY A 833 19.02 12.84 9.36
N THR A 834 19.12 11.93 8.38
CA THR A 834 17.96 11.09 8.00
C THR A 834 17.59 10.04 9.04
N ARG A 835 18.57 9.27 9.54
CA ARG A 835 18.33 8.25 10.59
C ARG A 835 18.47 8.81 12.01
N PRO A 836 19.43 9.71 12.30
CA PRO A 836 19.55 10.34 13.62
C PRO A 836 18.48 11.40 13.93
N GLU A 837 17.74 11.89 12.92
CA GLU A 837 16.74 12.96 13.05
C GLU A 837 17.36 14.30 13.55
N VAL A 838 18.63 14.53 13.22
CA VAL A 838 19.41 15.73 13.56
C VAL A 838 19.19 16.84 12.53
N ARG A 839 19.07 18.08 13.02
CA ARG A 839 18.98 19.29 12.19
C ARG A 839 20.37 19.70 11.72
N VAL A 840 20.70 19.46 10.46
CA VAL A 840 21.93 20.03 9.88
C VAL A 840 21.68 21.51 9.57
N VAL A 841 22.42 22.39 10.22
CA VAL A 841 22.26 23.85 10.14
C VAL A 841 23.37 24.43 9.26
N PRO A 842 23.03 24.90 8.05
CA PRO A 842 23.99 25.54 7.15
C PRO A 842 24.56 26.83 7.72
N VAL A 843 25.88 27.00 7.70
CA VAL A 843 26.53 28.27 7.98
C VAL A 843 26.74 29.03 6.67
N SER A 844 26.17 30.23 6.60
CA SER A 844 26.26 31.14 5.45
C SER A 844 27.49 32.04 5.60
N PHE A 845 28.20 32.28 4.51
CA PHE A 845 29.35 33.19 4.46
C PHE A 845 29.10 34.37 3.50
N GLY A 846 28.06 34.28 2.67
CA GLY A 846 27.68 35.32 1.72
C GLY A 846 28.74 35.51 0.65
N THR A 847 29.47 36.63 0.71
CA THR A 847 30.56 36.94 -0.22
C THR A 847 31.94 36.68 0.36
N LYS A 848 32.04 36.24 1.63
CA LYS A 848 33.31 35.91 2.28
C LYS A 848 33.83 34.56 1.81
N ASP A 849 35.15 34.38 1.82
CA ASP A 849 35.75 33.06 1.59
C ASP A 849 35.44 32.16 2.80
N PRO A 850 34.76 31.01 2.63
CA PRO A 850 34.40 30.10 3.72
C PRO A 850 35.61 29.46 4.43
N LEU A 851 36.80 29.50 3.83
CA LEU A 851 38.04 29.01 4.43
C LEU A 851 38.89 30.12 5.06
N ASP A 852 38.48 31.39 4.93
CA ASP A 852 39.18 32.49 5.60
C ASP A 852 38.98 32.40 7.11
N VAL A 853 40.02 32.72 7.88
CA VAL A 853 40.00 32.64 9.34
C VAL A 853 38.87 33.50 9.94
N SER A 854 38.55 34.64 9.33
CA SER A 854 37.45 35.50 9.80
C SER A 854 36.06 34.86 9.67
N SER A 855 35.92 33.80 8.86
CA SER A 855 34.67 33.05 8.68
C SER A 855 34.32 32.15 9.86
N VAL A 856 35.24 31.90 10.80
CA VAL A 856 34.92 31.19 12.07
C VAL A 856 33.85 31.97 12.87
N ALA A 857 33.84 33.30 12.79
CA ALA A 857 32.83 34.13 13.44
C ALA A 857 31.40 33.93 12.87
N GLU A 858 31.26 33.37 11.67
CA GLU A 858 29.95 33.00 11.10
C GLU A 858 29.42 31.72 11.78
N TYR A 859 30.28 30.76 12.12
CA TYR A 859 29.88 29.57 12.88
C TYR A 859 29.36 29.95 14.27
N GLU A 860 30.06 30.86 14.96
CA GLU A 860 29.59 31.35 16.27
C GLU A 860 28.24 32.07 16.15
N ARG A 861 28.05 32.91 15.13
CA ARG A 861 26.76 33.58 14.88
C ARG A 861 25.65 32.58 14.57
N ALA A 862 25.92 31.58 13.74
CA ALA A 862 24.95 30.51 13.45
C ALA A 862 24.61 29.70 14.69
N LEU A 863 25.59 29.39 15.55
CA LEU A 863 25.39 28.71 16.83
C LEU A 863 24.46 29.51 17.74
N LEU A 864 24.76 30.79 17.93
CA LEU A 864 23.98 31.68 18.80
C LEU A 864 22.57 31.92 18.26
N SER A 865 22.41 32.08 16.95
CA SER A 865 21.09 32.17 16.31
C SER A 865 20.28 30.90 16.52
N SER A 866 20.90 29.73 16.31
CA SER A 866 20.24 28.44 16.49
C SER A 866 19.73 28.26 17.92
N LEU A 867 20.52 28.67 18.92
CA LEU A 867 20.09 28.66 20.31
C LEU A 867 18.90 29.58 20.58
N GLN A 868 18.83 30.76 19.94
CA GLN A 868 17.66 31.65 20.03
C GLN A 868 16.42 31.02 19.39
N ASP A 869 16.60 30.27 18.31
CA ASP A 869 15.55 29.55 17.60
C ASP A 869 15.16 28.21 18.27
N GLY A 870 15.71 27.92 19.46
CA GLY A 870 15.43 26.72 20.23
C GLY A 870 16.11 25.44 19.72
N VAL A 871 17.09 25.55 18.83
CA VAL A 871 17.91 24.43 18.33
C VAL A 871 19.22 24.36 19.10
N LYS A 872 19.40 23.26 19.83
CA LYS A 872 20.63 23.00 20.60
C LYS A 872 21.70 22.45 19.67
N ILE A 873 22.74 23.25 19.40
CA ILE A 873 23.90 22.78 18.62
C ILE A 873 24.74 21.83 19.47
N LYS A 874 25.04 20.65 18.93
CA LYS A 874 25.83 19.60 19.58
C LYS A 874 27.18 19.38 18.94
N ALA A 875 27.31 19.63 17.64
CA ALA A 875 28.58 19.49 16.94
C ALA A 875 28.74 20.48 15.77
N ILE A 876 29.98 20.60 15.30
CA ILE A 876 30.33 21.21 14.02
C ILE A 876 30.91 20.11 13.14
N MET A 877 30.39 19.99 11.92
CA MET A 877 30.91 19.07 10.89
C MET A 877 31.83 19.83 9.95
N LEU A 878 33.08 19.35 9.83
CA LEU A 878 34.11 19.87 8.96
C LEU A 878 34.53 18.79 7.95
N CYS A 879 34.62 19.10 6.66
CA CYS A 879 35.21 18.20 5.66
C CYS A 879 36.57 18.76 5.27
N ASN A 880 37.66 18.10 5.67
CA ASN A 880 39.01 18.64 5.62
C ASN A 880 39.97 17.65 4.93
N PRO A 881 40.46 17.89 3.70
CA PRO A 881 40.23 19.02 2.81
C PRO A 881 38.77 19.23 2.34
N HIS A 882 38.45 20.48 1.97
CA HIS A 882 37.09 20.94 1.70
C HIS A 882 36.46 20.37 0.42
N ASN A 883 35.20 19.93 0.51
CA ASN A 883 34.33 19.54 -0.61
C ASN A 883 33.12 20.48 -0.72
N PRO A 884 32.92 21.21 -1.84
CA PRO A 884 33.50 21.00 -3.18
C PRO A 884 34.73 21.85 -3.54
N LEU A 885 35.23 22.71 -2.65
CA LEU A 885 36.26 23.70 -3.02
C LEU A 885 37.64 23.11 -3.36
N GLY A 886 37.95 21.89 -2.93
CA GLY A 886 39.23 21.23 -3.24
C GLY A 886 40.43 21.92 -2.58
N ARG A 887 40.20 22.59 -1.44
CA ARG A 887 41.19 23.40 -0.72
C ARG A 887 41.39 22.88 0.70
N CYS A 888 42.62 22.98 1.21
CA CYS A 888 42.89 22.76 2.62
C CYS A 888 42.54 24.01 3.45
N TYR A 889 42.08 23.82 4.68
CA TYR A 889 41.88 24.92 5.62
C TYR A 889 43.23 25.46 6.14
N PRO A 890 43.36 26.78 6.36
CA PRO A 890 44.47 27.32 7.14
C PRO A 890 44.51 26.68 8.53
N ARG A 891 45.72 26.42 9.06
CA ARG A 891 45.88 25.87 10.42
C ARG A 891 45.17 26.72 11.48
N ASP A 892 45.29 28.04 11.37
CA ASP A 892 44.68 28.98 12.33
C ASP A 892 43.15 28.95 12.30
N PHE A 893 42.53 28.64 11.14
CA PHE A 893 41.09 28.43 11.04
C PHE A 893 40.66 27.24 11.90
N ILE A 894 41.38 26.11 11.78
CA ILE A 894 41.07 24.88 12.51
C ILE A 894 41.23 25.13 14.03
N ILE A 895 42.30 25.81 14.44
CA ILE A 895 42.53 26.15 15.85
C ILE A 895 41.37 27.00 16.40
N GLN A 896 40.99 28.07 15.71
CA GLN A 896 39.89 28.93 16.18
C GLN A 896 38.54 28.20 16.20
N LEU A 897 38.33 27.24 15.28
CA LEU A 897 37.13 26.40 15.30
C LEU A 897 37.14 25.43 16.50
N MET A 898 38.30 24.88 16.87
CA MET A 898 38.48 24.06 18.07
C MET A 898 38.23 24.87 19.36
N GLU A 899 38.77 26.09 19.44
CA GLU A 899 38.53 27.03 20.55
C GLU A 899 37.04 27.37 20.68
N LEU A 900 36.36 27.58 19.54
CA LEU A 900 34.91 27.80 19.52
C LEU A 900 34.15 26.58 20.06
N CYS A 901 34.55 25.37 19.64
CA CYS A 901 33.95 24.13 20.12
C CYS A 901 34.11 23.98 21.64
N GLN A 902 35.32 24.24 22.16
CA GLN A 902 35.61 24.27 23.58
C GLN A 902 34.77 25.30 24.34
N LYS A 903 34.67 26.53 23.81
CA LYS A 903 33.92 27.63 24.41
C LYS A 903 32.46 27.28 24.66
N TYR A 904 31.83 26.54 23.74
CA TYR A 904 30.42 26.19 23.79
C TYR A 904 30.14 24.74 24.22
N GLY A 905 31.17 23.94 24.46
CA GLY A 905 31.02 22.52 24.80
C GLY A 905 30.36 21.70 23.70
N VAL A 906 30.67 22.02 22.44
CA VAL A 906 30.17 21.30 21.26
C VAL A 906 31.31 20.47 20.64
N HIS A 907 30.96 19.36 20.00
CA HIS A 907 31.93 18.45 19.40
C HIS A 907 32.42 18.97 18.05
N LEU A 908 33.66 18.65 17.67
CA LEU A 908 34.19 18.84 16.32
C LEU A 908 34.33 17.48 15.64
N ILE A 909 33.57 17.27 14.56
CA ILE A 909 33.67 16.10 13.70
C ILE A 909 34.40 16.52 12.43
N SER A 910 35.62 16.01 12.22
CA SER A 910 36.44 16.29 11.04
C SER A 910 36.46 15.07 10.10
N ASP A 911 35.80 15.18 8.96
CA ASP A 911 35.92 14.22 7.85
C ASP A 911 37.20 14.48 7.07
N GLU A 912 38.21 13.64 7.32
CA GLU A 912 39.54 13.71 6.72
C GLU A 912 39.78 12.67 5.62
N ILE A 913 38.71 12.26 4.93
CA ILE A 913 38.74 11.24 3.88
C ILE A 913 39.65 11.59 2.68
N TYR A 914 40.00 12.86 2.48
CA TYR A 914 40.90 13.33 1.41
C TYR A 914 42.32 13.66 1.89
N ALA A 915 42.70 13.31 3.12
CA ALA A 915 43.98 13.67 3.72
C ALA A 915 45.20 13.26 2.86
N SER A 916 45.14 12.11 2.19
CA SER A 916 46.23 11.64 1.32
C SER A 916 46.10 12.14 -0.12
N SER A 917 44.95 12.71 -0.49
CA SER A 917 44.61 13.23 -1.82
C SER A 917 44.97 14.72 -2.00
N VAL A 918 46.11 15.14 -1.46
CA VAL A 918 46.63 16.52 -1.53
C VAL A 918 47.78 16.57 -2.54
N TRP A 919 47.51 17.14 -3.70
CA TRP A 919 48.35 17.02 -4.90
C TRP A 919 49.13 18.31 -5.24
N ARG A 920 48.82 19.44 -4.60
CA ARG A 920 49.66 20.64 -4.58
C ARG A 920 50.06 21.00 -3.16
N GLN A 921 51.37 21.11 -2.95
CA GLN A 921 51.93 21.76 -1.78
C GLN A 921 52.66 22.98 -2.32
N GLY A 922 52.17 24.18 -1.98
CA GLY A 922 52.73 25.41 -2.54
C GLY A 922 54.23 25.53 -2.23
N PRO A 923 55.01 26.27 -3.04
CA PRO A 923 56.22 26.88 -2.52
C PRO A 923 55.82 27.77 -1.33
N SER A 924 56.68 27.86 -0.32
CA SER A 924 56.49 28.57 0.96
C SER A 924 56.00 30.03 0.89
N ASP A 925 55.84 30.60 -0.31
CA ASP A 925 55.74 32.04 -0.55
C ASP A 925 54.43 32.47 -1.24
N SER A 926 53.49 31.56 -1.49
CA SER A 926 52.11 31.93 -1.88
C SER A 926 51.16 31.65 -0.71
N GLU A 927 50.82 32.70 0.05
CA GLU A 927 49.85 32.64 1.16
C GLU A 927 48.47 32.06 0.74
N ALA A 928 48.22 31.94 -0.57
CA ALA A 928 46.94 31.48 -1.12
C ALA A 928 46.75 29.94 -1.11
N ILE A 929 47.80 29.12 -1.07
CA ILE A 929 47.69 27.65 -1.06
C ILE A 929 48.14 27.11 0.30
N GLN A 930 47.17 26.61 1.08
CA GLN A 930 47.39 26.10 2.42
C GLN A 930 47.77 24.60 2.41
N PRO A 931 48.75 24.15 3.20
CA PRO A 931 49.02 22.72 3.37
C PRO A 931 47.88 22.04 4.13
N PHE A 932 47.71 20.73 3.92
CA PHE A 932 46.78 19.95 4.73
C PHE A 932 47.26 19.88 6.19
N THR A 933 46.35 20.15 7.12
CA THR A 933 46.56 20.02 8.55
C THR A 933 45.45 19.13 9.11
N SER A 934 45.80 17.95 9.63
CA SER A 934 44.85 17.12 10.37
C SER A 934 44.54 17.78 11.71
N VAL A 935 43.28 17.72 12.16
CA VAL A 935 42.90 18.20 13.50
C VAL A 935 43.64 17.45 14.60
N LEU A 936 44.03 16.18 14.37
CA LEU A 936 44.78 15.38 15.34
C LEU A 936 46.25 15.82 15.46
N SER A 937 46.80 16.54 14.49
CA SER A 937 48.18 17.05 14.49
C SER A 937 48.37 18.34 15.33
N ILE A 938 47.27 18.90 15.83
CA ILE A 938 47.27 20.09 16.67
C ILE A 938 47.40 19.66 18.13
N ASP A 939 48.28 20.33 18.88
CA ASP A 939 48.37 20.16 20.33
C ASP A 939 47.08 20.68 20.96
N PRO A 940 46.23 19.83 21.57
CA PRO A 940 44.95 20.25 22.11
C PRO A 940 45.07 21.02 23.43
N THR A 941 46.27 21.07 24.04
CA THR A 941 46.51 21.70 25.34
C THR A 941 46.05 23.16 25.31
N ASP A 942 45.18 23.51 26.25
CA ASP A 942 44.56 24.84 26.37
C ASP A 942 43.69 25.30 25.17
N ILE A 943 43.45 24.43 24.17
CA ILE A 943 42.63 24.72 22.97
C ILE A 943 41.27 24.02 23.04
N ILE A 944 41.25 22.69 23.24
CA ILE A 944 40.02 21.89 23.28
C ILE A 944 40.22 20.62 24.11
N ASP A 945 39.17 20.19 24.83
CA ASP A 945 39.11 18.86 25.41
C ASP A 945 39.18 17.80 24.29
N PRO A 946 40.18 16.88 24.29
CA PRO A 946 40.27 15.81 23.30
C PRO A 946 39.02 14.92 23.20
N ALA A 947 38.17 14.85 24.23
CA ALA A 947 36.90 14.13 24.21
C ALA A 947 35.82 14.78 23.34
N LEU A 948 36.01 16.03 22.90
CA LEU A 948 35.15 16.74 21.95
C LEU A 948 35.63 16.60 20.50
N LEU A 949 36.79 15.99 20.26
CA LEU A 949 37.41 15.91 18.94
C LEU A 949 37.27 14.51 18.32
N HIS A 950 36.69 14.44 17.12
CA HIS A 950 36.45 13.19 16.41
C HIS A 950 36.89 13.30 14.94
N VAL A 951 37.61 12.29 14.45
CA VAL A 951 38.05 12.24 13.04
C VAL A 951 37.44 11.06 12.32
N LEU A 952 36.99 11.30 11.09
CA LEU A 952 36.51 10.28 10.18
C LEU A 952 37.53 10.10 9.05
N TRP A 953 37.78 8.84 8.67
CA TRP A 953 38.65 8.51 7.56
C TRP A 953 38.16 7.25 6.83
N GLY A 954 38.56 7.03 5.59
CA GLY A 954 38.27 5.79 4.88
C GLY A 954 38.99 5.62 3.55
N THR A 955 38.93 4.42 2.99
CA THR A 955 39.72 4.04 1.79
C THR A 955 39.15 4.59 0.48
N SER A 956 37.90 5.08 0.49
CA SER A 956 37.14 5.42 -0.71
C SER A 956 37.80 6.47 -1.62
N LYS A 957 38.48 7.47 -1.05
CA LYS A 957 39.01 8.62 -1.81
C LYS A 957 40.51 8.56 -1.96
N ASP A 958 41.22 8.41 -0.84
CA ASP A 958 42.68 8.29 -0.81
C ASP A 958 43.20 7.08 -1.60
N PHE A 959 42.46 5.97 -1.59
CA PHE A 959 42.82 4.79 -2.38
C PHE A 959 41.93 4.57 -3.62
N GLY A 960 40.83 5.32 -3.79
CA GLY A 960 39.86 5.02 -4.86
C GLY A 960 39.05 3.74 -4.63
N ALA A 961 39.08 3.18 -3.42
CA ALA A 961 38.55 1.87 -3.10
C ALA A 961 37.09 1.90 -2.61
N ASN A 962 36.21 2.62 -3.31
CA ASN A 962 34.82 2.84 -2.87
C ASN A 962 34.03 1.53 -2.66
N GLY A 963 34.38 0.47 -3.41
CA GLY A 963 33.75 -0.85 -3.32
C GLY A 963 34.20 -1.69 -2.12
N LEU A 964 35.33 -1.38 -1.47
CA LEU A 964 35.77 -2.11 -0.29
C LEU A 964 34.87 -1.85 0.92
N ARG A 965 34.19 -0.70 0.96
CA ARG A 965 33.30 -0.30 2.06
C ARG A 965 34.03 -0.32 3.41
N CYS A 966 35.07 0.51 3.55
CA CYS A 966 35.82 0.68 4.80
C CYS A 966 35.85 2.16 5.22
N GLY A 967 35.27 2.44 6.38
CA GLY A 967 35.31 3.73 7.07
C GLY A 967 35.81 3.56 8.49
N VAL A 968 36.22 4.67 9.11
CA VAL A 968 36.88 4.68 10.41
C VAL A 968 36.42 5.89 11.20
N ILE A 969 36.08 5.68 12.48
CA ILE A 969 35.91 6.71 13.50
C ILE A 969 37.13 6.66 14.41
N ILE A 970 37.73 7.81 14.67
CA ILE A 970 38.86 8.00 15.58
C ILE A 970 38.43 8.97 16.66
N SER A 971 38.45 8.54 17.92
CA SER A 971 38.01 9.37 19.05
C SER A 971 38.72 8.99 20.34
N ARG A 972 39.03 10.00 21.16
CA ARG A 972 39.51 9.83 22.55
C ARG A 972 38.40 9.79 23.58
N ASN A 973 37.16 10.01 23.13
CA ASN A 973 35.98 9.87 23.97
C ASN A 973 35.60 8.39 24.06
N HIS A 974 35.95 7.76 25.18
CA HIS A 974 35.70 6.34 25.41
C HIS A 974 34.21 5.99 25.38
N ASP A 975 33.34 6.86 25.90
CA ASP A 975 31.89 6.65 25.87
C ASP A 975 31.36 6.65 24.43
N LEU A 976 31.86 7.57 23.60
CA LEU A 976 31.55 7.57 22.17
C LEU A 976 32.04 6.28 21.50
N ILE A 977 33.29 5.86 21.74
CA ILE A 977 33.87 4.64 21.16
C ILE A 977 33.05 3.40 21.54
N GLU A 978 32.64 3.27 22.80
CA GLU A 978 31.81 2.14 23.25
C GLU A 978 30.43 2.18 22.60
N CYS A 979 29.80 3.35 22.56
CA CYS A 979 28.49 3.54 21.92
C CYS A 979 28.53 3.16 20.43
N VAL A 980 29.45 3.74 19.66
CA VAL A 980 29.53 3.49 18.21
C VAL A 980 30.03 2.08 17.88
N SER A 981 30.82 1.46 18.77
CA SER A 981 31.20 0.04 18.64
C SER A 981 29.98 -0.88 18.71
N ASN A 982 29.02 -0.58 19.59
CA ASN A 982 27.77 -1.34 19.70
C ASN A 982 26.86 -1.11 18.48
N LEU A 983 26.78 0.12 17.97
CA LEU A 983 26.02 0.44 16.76
C LEU A 983 26.60 -0.23 15.50
N SER A 984 27.91 -0.47 15.48
CA SER A 984 28.59 -1.03 14.32
C SER A 984 28.08 -2.41 13.91
N ILE A 985 27.32 -3.13 14.75
CA ILE A 985 26.69 -4.40 14.35
C ILE A 985 25.80 -4.27 13.09
N PHE A 986 25.25 -3.10 12.83
CA PHE A 986 24.40 -2.84 11.66
C PHE A 986 25.17 -2.38 10.42
N SER A 987 26.47 -2.11 10.54
CA SER A 987 27.24 -1.39 9.53
C SER A 987 28.73 -1.72 9.56
N TYR A 988 29.15 -2.90 10.04
CA TYR A 988 30.57 -3.25 10.10
C TYR A 988 31.13 -3.71 8.76
N ALA A 989 32.43 -3.46 8.54
CA ALA A 989 33.15 -3.95 7.37
C ALA A 989 33.23 -5.49 7.39
N SER A 990 33.07 -6.12 6.22
CA SER A 990 33.15 -7.59 6.13
C SER A 990 34.54 -8.10 6.53
N GLY A 991 34.64 -9.35 6.98
CA GLY A 991 35.94 -9.98 7.29
C GLY A 991 36.92 -10.00 6.12
N LEU A 992 36.42 -10.01 4.87
CA LEU A 992 37.24 -9.92 3.66
C LEU A 992 37.74 -8.49 3.41
N THR A 993 36.87 -7.49 3.58
CA THR A 993 37.26 -6.07 3.53
C THR A 993 38.33 -5.78 4.58
N ASP A 994 38.07 -6.16 5.83
CA ASP A 994 38.97 -5.99 6.97
C ASP A 994 40.36 -6.58 6.66
N HIS A 995 40.38 -7.79 6.11
CA HIS A 995 41.62 -8.46 5.72
C HIS A 995 42.34 -7.76 4.57
N ALA A 996 41.64 -7.43 3.49
CA ALA A 996 42.23 -6.76 2.32
C ALA A 996 42.81 -5.39 2.69
N VAL A 997 42.09 -4.61 3.52
CA VAL A 997 42.57 -3.32 4.04
C VAL A 997 43.75 -3.51 4.99
N SER A 998 43.73 -4.52 5.85
CA SER A 998 44.88 -4.83 6.72
C SER A 998 46.15 -5.10 5.90
N GLU A 999 46.07 -6.02 4.92
CA GLU A 999 47.21 -6.38 4.05
C GLU A 999 47.71 -5.17 3.21
N LEU A 1000 46.77 -4.32 2.78
CA LEU A 1000 47.09 -3.11 2.04
C LEU A 1000 47.88 -2.12 2.91
N LEU A 1001 47.40 -1.84 4.12
CA LEU A 1001 47.95 -0.82 5.01
C LEU A 1001 49.18 -1.29 5.80
N GLU A 1002 49.41 -2.60 5.92
CA GLU A 1002 50.61 -3.15 6.52
C GLU A 1002 51.85 -3.01 5.63
N ASP A 1003 51.67 -2.87 4.31
CA ASP A 1003 52.74 -2.64 3.34
C ASP A 1003 53.04 -1.15 3.19
N ASP A 1004 53.88 -0.65 4.10
CA ASP A 1004 54.28 0.76 4.14
C ASP A 1004 54.88 1.25 2.81
N ALA A 1005 55.67 0.40 2.14
CA ALA A 1005 56.35 0.76 0.89
C ALA A 1005 55.34 0.92 -0.25
N PHE A 1006 54.37 0.00 -0.33
CA PHE A 1006 53.27 0.12 -1.29
C PHE A 1006 52.42 1.36 -1.02
N THR A 1007 51.98 1.59 0.23
CA THR A 1007 51.10 2.73 0.54
C THR A 1007 51.77 4.07 0.22
N ASP A 1008 53.06 4.22 0.52
CA ASP A 1008 53.80 5.45 0.24
C ASP A 1008 53.96 5.68 -1.26
N ALA A 1009 54.29 4.62 -2.01
CA ALA A 1009 54.41 4.67 -3.46
C ALA A 1009 53.06 4.98 -4.13
N TYR A 1010 51.98 4.34 -3.66
CA TYR A 1010 50.63 4.55 -4.16
C TYR A 1010 50.16 5.99 -3.93
N ILE A 1011 50.31 6.51 -2.70
CA ILE A 1011 49.92 7.89 -2.37
C ILE A 1011 50.72 8.89 -3.20
N SER A 1012 52.04 8.67 -3.35
CA SER A 1012 52.88 9.55 -4.18
C SER A 1012 52.44 9.54 -5.64
N SER A 1013 52.17 8.36 -6.20
CA SER A 1013 51.69 8.19 -7.58
C SER A 1013 50.30 8.79 -7.78
N ASN A 1014 49.41 8.62 -6.79
CA ASN A 1014 48.06 9.14 -6.82
C ASN A 1014 48.07 10.67 -6.83
N ARG A 1015 48.87 11.28 -5.96
CA ARG A 1015 49.05 12.75 -5.91
C ARG A 1015 49.58 13.29 -7.24
N LYS A 1016 50.55 12.62 -7.84
CA LYS A 1016 51.07 13.01 -9.16
C LYS A 1016 50.01 12.89 -10.25
N ALA A 1017 49.28 11.78 -10.30
CA ALA A 1017 48.22 11.57 -11.29
C ALA A 1017 47.07 12.59 -11.14
N LEU A 1018 46.69 12.92 -9.90
CA LEU A 1018 45.71 13.98 -9.61
C LEU A 1018 46.20 15.36 -10.05
N LEU A 1019 47.48 15.69 -9.82
CA LEU A 1019 48.07 16.93 -10.30
C LEU A 1019 48.05 17.00 -11.84
N ASP A 1020 48.51 15.94 -12.52
CA ASP A 1020 48.53 15.87 -13.99
C ASP A 1020 47.11 15.99 -14.59
N ALA A 1021 46.09 15.44 -13.91
CA ALA A 1021 44.70 15.55 -14.31
C ALA A 1021 44.13 16.95 -14.03
N TYR A 1022 44.45 17.54 -12.89
CA TYR A 1022 44.09 18.92 -12.57
C TYR A 1022 44.66 19.88 -13.62
N GLU A 1023 45.96 19.79 -13.93
CA GLU A 1023 46.63 20.72 -14.85
C GLU A 1023 46.01 20.67 -16.25
N PHE A 1024 45.61 19.47 -16.68
CA PHE A 1024 44.89 19.29 -17.92
C PHE A 1024 43.52 19.96 -17.92
N VAL A 1025 42.71 19.71 -16.88
CA VAL A 1025 41.38 20.30 -16.75
C VAL A 1025 41.52 21.82 -16.66
N ALA A 1026 42.39 22.34 -15.79
CA ALA A 1026 42.66 23.76 -15.63
C ALA A 1026 43.07 24.44 -16.94
N THR A 1027 44.04 23.88 -17.68
CA THR A 1027 44.48 24.40 -18.99
C THR A 1027 43.33 24.42 -20.00
N THR A 1028 42.44 23.41 -19.95
CA THR A 1028 41.29 23.33 -20.84
C THR A 1028 40.21 24.36 -20.46
N LEU A 1029 39.94 24.54 -19.16
CA LEU A 1029 39.03 25.57 -18.66
C LEU A 1029 39.53 26.98 -19.02
N ASP A 1030 40.84 27.23 -18.89
CA ASP A 1030 41.47 28.49 -19.33
C ASP A 1030 41.28 28.71 -20.84
N ALA A 1031 41.47 27.68 -21.67
CA ALA A 1031 41.24 27.75 -23.10
C ALA A 1031 39.76 27.98 -23.47
N MET A 1032 38.83 27.50 -22.64
CA MET A 1032 37.39 27.71 -22.78
C MET A 1032 36.91 29.05 -22.21
N GLY A 1033 37.76 29.79 -21.49
CA GLY A 1033 37.38 31.02 -20.79
C GLY A 1033 36.45 30.78 -19.59
N VAL A 1034 36.52 29.60 -18.98
CA VAL A 1034 35.73 29.20 -17.81
C VAL A 1034 36.49 29.55 -16.52
N PRO A 1035 35.97 30.45 -15.65
CA PRO A 1035 36.59 30.71 -14.35
C PRO A 1035 36.56 29.48 -13.43
N TYR A 1036 37.61 29.29 -12.63
CA TYR A 1036 37.67 28.19 -11.64
C TYR A 1036 38.46 28.57 -10.38
N ALA A 1037 38.32 27.77 -9.33
CA ALA A 1037 39.04 27.93 -8.06
C ALA A 1037 40.53 27.59 -8.23
N THR A 1038 41.33 28.59 -8.60
CA THR A 1038 42.77 28.46 -8.89
C THR A 1038 43.61 28.04 -7.68
N THR A 1039 43.11 28.28 -6.46
CA THR A 1039 43.75 27.90 -5.20
C THR A 1039 43.49 26.46 -4.77
N SER A 1040 42.76 25.67 -5.58
CA SER A 1040 42.54 24.24 -5.34
C SER A 1040 43.88 23.49 -5.26
N ASN A 1041 44.02 22.62 -4.26
CA ASN A 1041 45.25 21.89 -3.99
C ASN A 1041 45.05 20.45 -3.48
N ALA A 1042 43.80 20.03 -3.31
CA ALA A 1042 43.45 18.73 -2.75
C ALA A 1042 42.15 18.16 -3.33
N ALA A 1043 41.74 16.99 -2.82
CA ALA A 1043 40.56 16.24 -3.23
C ALA A 1043 40.60 15.77 -4.69
N LEU A 1044 39.44 15.44 -5.25
CA LEU A 1044 39.28 14.73 -6.53
C LEU A 1044 38.62 15.59 -7.61
N PHE A 1045 38.49 16.89 -7.38
CA PHE A 1045 37.64 17.76 -8.20
C PHE A 1045 38.15 19.21 -8.21
N VAL A 1046 37.61 19.99 -9.16
CA VAL A 1046 37.77 21.44 -9.24
C VAL A 1046 36.40 22.12 -9.23
N TRP A 1047 36.32 23.28 -8.60
CA TRP A 1047 35.12 24.12 -8.54
C TRP A 1047 35.21 25.21 -9.62
N CYS A 1048 34.24 25.30 -10.53
CA CYS A 1048 34.30 26.20 -11.70
C CYS A 1048 32.96 26.84 -12.07
N ASP A 1049 32.99 28.06 -12.61
CA ASP A 1049 31.81 28.81 -13.07
C ASP A 1049 31.51 28.52 -14.55
N LEU A 1050 30.58 27.60 -14.79
CA LEU A 1050 30.13 27.27 -16.15
C LEU A 1050 29.04 28.23 -16.66
N LEU A 1051 28.37 28.96 -15.77
CA LEU A 1051 27.25 29.80 -16.13
C LEU A 1051 27.69 31.09 -16.82
N THR A 1052 28.73 31.75 -16.31
CA THR A 1052 29.19 33.02 -16.89
C THR A 1052 29.54 32.89 -18.39
N PRO A 1053 30.33 31.90 -18.81
CA PRO A 1053 30.59 31.66 -20.24
C PRO A 1053 29.32 31.35 -21.05
N PHE A 1054 28.38 30.59 -20.48
CA PHE A 1054 27.11 30.25 -21.11
C PHE A 1054 26.19 31.47 -21.31
N LEU A 1055 26.20 32.41 -20.37
CA LEU A 1055 25.43 33.66 -20.50
C LEU A 1055 26.10 34.64 -21.49
N HIS A 1056 27.44 34.65 -21.55
CA HIS A 1056 28.17 35.44 -22.55
C HIS A 1056 27.85 34.99 -23.98
N SER A 1057 27.73 33.67 -24.24
CA SER A 1057 27.32 33.19 -25.57
C SER A 1057 25.88 33.58 -25.93
N LYS A 1058 24.95 33.60 -24.96
CA LYS A 1058 23.56 34.06 -25.18
C LYS A 1058 23.36 35.57 -25.25
N SER A 1059 24.18 36.36 -24.56
CA SER A 1059 24.08 37.82 -24.62
C SER A 1059 24.53 38.40 -25.96
N ALA A 1060 25.37 37.67 -26.71
CA ALA A 1060 25.62 37.95 -28.13
C ALA A 1060 24.35 37.81 -29.01
N GLU A 1061 23.31 37.11 -28.53
CA GLU A 1061 21.98 36.98 -29.14
C GLU A 1061 20.95 37.97 -28.57
N GLY A 1062 21.37 38.97 -27.78
CA GLY A 1062 20.50 40.06 -27.28
C GLY A 1062 19.83 39.84 -25.91
N HIS A 1063 20.22 38.80 -25.15
CA HIS A 1063 19.66 38.53 -23.81
C HIS A 1063 20.59 39.03 -22.70
N THR A 1064 20.14 39.94 -21.82
CA THR A 1064 20.86 40.32 -20.59
C THR A 1064 20.09 39.88 -19.34
N VAL A 1065 20.64 38.90 -18.63
CA VAL A 1065 20.17 38.41 -17.32
C VAL A 1065 20.75 39.32 -16.21
N ARG A 1066 19.91 39.84 -15.30
CA ARG A 1066 20.35 40.74 -14.21
C ARG A 1066 19.85 40.37 -12.82
N ASP A 1067 18.94 39.41 -12.70
CA ASP A 1067 18.38 38.95 -11.42
C ASP A 1067 19.05 37.65 -10.94
N ILE A 1068 19.33 37.53 -9.64
CA ILE A 1068 19.96 36.34 -9.04
C ILE A 1068 19.06 35.11 -9.16
N ASN A 1069 17.73 35.28 -9.08
CA ASN A 1069 16.79 34.17 -9.30
C ASN A 1069 16.85 33.68 -10.75
N GLU A 1070 16.97 34.62 -11.70
CA GLU A 1070 17.14 34.31 -13.11
C GLU A 1070 18.48 33.57 -13.35
N MET A 1071 19.57 33.95 -12.66
CA MET A 1071 20.85 33.22 -12.72
C MET A 1071 20.75 31.78 -12.17
N TRP A 1072 19.98 31.56 -11.11
CA TRP A 1072 19.71 30.21 -10.60
C TRP A 1072 18.92 29.37 -11.60
N LEU A 1073 17.89 29.95 -12.22
CA LEU A 1073 17.14 29.29 -13.30
C LEU A 1073 18.04 28.93 -14.49
N GLN A 1074 18.93 29.84 -14.90
CA GLN A 1074 19.88 29.58 -15.98
C GLN A 1074 20.93 28.52 -15.58
N SER A 1075 21.34 28.45 -14.32
CA SER A 1075 22.23 27.39 -13.81
C SER A 1075 21.57 26.01 -13.93
N SER A 1076 20.30 25.90 -13.55
CA SER A 1076 19.52 24.67 -13.69
C SER A 1076 19.30 24.31 -15.16
N ALA A 1077 19.02 25.29 -16.02
CA ALA A 1077 18.90 25.07 -17.46
C ALA A 1077 20.21 24.60 -18.09
N LEU A 1078 21.35 25.15 -17.66
CA LEU A 1078 22.67 24.69 -18.09
C LEU A 1078 22.95 23.27 -17.62
N ALA A 1079 22.62 22.93 -16.37
CA ALA A 1079 22.74 21.57 -15.86
C ALA A 1079 21.92 20.57 -16.70
N GLN A 1080 20.70 20.94 -17.10
CA GLN A 1080 19.88 20.11 -17.98
C GLN A 1080 20.51 19.95 -19.37
N ARG A 1081 21.04 21.03 -19.97
CA ARG A 1081 21.72 20.94 -21.28
C ARG A 1081 22.97 20.07 -21.24
N LEU A 1082 23.73 20.11 -20.14
CA LEU A 1082 24.87 19.22 -19.93
C LEU A 1082 24.42 17.76 -19.84
N ASP A 1083 23.29 17.51 -19.16
CA ASP A 1083 22.68 16.19 -19.07
C ASP A 1083 22.15 15.67 -20.42
N ASP A 1084 21.51 16.53 -21.21
CA ASP A 1084 21.06 16.24 -22.59
C ASP A 1084 22.24 15.93 -23.51
N ALA A 1085 23.36 16.63 -23.30
CA ALA A 1085 24.64 16.34 -23.94
C ALA A 1085 25.36 15.11 -23.36
N ARG A 1086 24.71 14.36 -22.46
CA ARG A 1086 25.24 13.15 -21.82
C ARG A 1086 26.54 13.41 -21.06
N VAL A 1087 26.64 14.52 -20.33
CA VAL A 1087 27.71 14.81 -19.36
C VAL A 1087 27.11 15.11 -18.00
N HIS A 1088 27.46 14.28 -17.03
CA HIS A 1088 27.05 14.50 -15.65
C HIS A 1088 28.12 15.32 -14.91
N VAL A 1089 27.73 16.44 -14.30
CA VAL A 1089 28.59 17.31 -13.48
C VAL A 1089 27.96 17.54 -12.11
N GLY A 1090 28.76 17.92 -11.12
CA GLY A 1090 28.23 18.30 -9.81
C GLY A 1090 27.59 19.69 -9.87
N VAL A 1091 26.27 19.76 -9.69
CA VAL A 1091 25.51 21.02 -9.84
C VAL A 1091 25.54 21.87 -8.56
N PRO A 1092 25.52 23.21 -8.64
CA PRO A 1092 25.70 24.10 -7.48
C PRO A 1092 24.75 23.81 -6.29
N ASP A 1093 23.50 23.47 -6.57
CA ASP A 1093 22.50 23.11 -5.55
C ASP A 1093 22.87 21.86 -4.75
N GLN A 1094 23.53 20.88 -5.40
CA GLN A 1094 24.04 19.68 -4.72
C GLN A 1094 25.19 19.97 -3.76
N PHE A 1095 25.69 21.21 -3.73
CA PHE A 1095 26.76 21.59 -2.83
C PHE A 1095 26.40 22.75 -1.90
N GLY A 1096 25.11 23.08 -1.77
CA GLY A 1096 24.69 24.21 -0.93
C GLY A 1096 25.39 25.52 -1.31
N SER A 1097 25.72 25.70 -2.59
CA SER A 1097 26.38 26.91 -3.08
C SER A 1097 25.51 28.14 -2.82
N GLU A 1098 26.13 29.22 -2.33
CA GLU A 1098 25.44 30.50 -2.14
C GLU A 1098 25.44 31.35 -3.43
N GLN A 1099 26.20 30.91 -4.43
CA GLN A 1099 26.32 31.57 -5.73
C GLN A 1099 25.85 30.65 -6.85
N PRO A 1100 24.98 31.13 -7.77
CA PRO A 1100 24.61 30.38 -8.95
C PRO A 1100 25.83 30.18 -9.87
N GLY A 1101 25.77 29.14 -10.69
CA GLY A 1101 26.70 28.95 -11.79
C GLY A 1101 28.00 28.22 -11.50
N TRP A 1102 28.33 27.97 -10.23
CA TRP A 1102 29.52 27.19 -9.86
C TRP A 1102 29.24 25.68 -9.76
N PHE A 1103 29.96 24.90 -10.55
CA PHE A 1103 29.84 23.45 -10.67
C PHE A 1103 31.11 22.75 -10.17
N ARG A 1104 30.95 21.51 -9.69
CA ARG A 1104 32.06 20.62 -9.34
C ARG A 1104 32.35 19.67 -10.49
N LEU A 1105 33.59 19.72 -11.00
CA LEU A 1105 34.09 18.78 -12.01
C LEU A 1105 35.09 17.83 -11.37
N THR A 1106 34.81 16.53 -11.42
CA THR A 1106 35.71 15.48 -10.96
C THR A 1106 36.85 15.33 -11.94
N ILE A 1107 38.08 15.46 -11.45
CA ILE A 1107 39.31 15.38 -12.25
C ILE A 1107 39.94 14.00 -12.22
N SER A 1108 39.56 13.15 -11.26
CA SER A 1108 40.16 11.82 -11.04
C SER A 1108 39.63 10.74 -12.00
N ARG A 1109 39.63 11.05 -13.29
CA ARG A 1109 39.16 10.20 -14.39
C ARG A 1109 40.27 9.88 -15.40
N PRO A 1110 40.17 8.76 -16.13
CA PRO A 1110 41.04 8.49 -17.28
C PRO A 1110 41.06 9.67 -18.27
N ARG A 1111 42.21 9.91 -18.90
CA ARG A 1111 42.45 11.08 -19.75
C ARG A 1111 41.42 11.22 -20.88
N GLU A 1112 41.04 10.11 -21.51
CA GLU A 1112 40.07 10.07 -22.60
C GLU A 1112 38.66 10.49 -22.14
N GLN A 1113 38.26 10.09 -20.93
CA GLN A 1113 36.98 10.52 -20.35
C GLN A 1113 36.98 12.01 -20.00
N LEU A 1114 38.09 12.54 -19.46
CA LEU A 1114 38.21 14.00 -19.23
C LEU A 1114 38.12 14.77 -20.55
N GLN A 1115 38.79 14.30 -21.61
CA GLN A 1115 38.75 14.90 -22.93
C GLN A 1115 37.34 14.95 -23.50
N GLU A 1116 36.63 13.81 -23.52
CA GLU A 1116 35.27 13.75 -24.04
C GLU A 1116 34.29 14.59 -23.20
N GLY A 1117 34.40 14.53 -21.87
CA GLY A 1117 33.56 15.31 -20.98
C GLY A 1117 33.73 16.82 -21.17
N LEU A 1118 34.98 17.29 -21.23
CA LEU A 1118 35.28 18.71 -21.47
C LEU A 1118 34.86 19.17 -22.87
N LEU A 1119 35.05 18.33 -23.89
CA LEU A 1119 34.59 18.60 -25.27
C LEU A 1119 33.07 18.81 -25.31
N ARG A 1120 32.30 17.94 -24.65
CA ARG A 1120 30.84 18.06 -24.57
C ARG A 1120 30.40 19.28 -23.76
N ILE A 1121 31.10 19.62 -22.66
CA ILE A 1121 30.86 20.86 -21.92
C ILE A 1121 31.10 22.07 -22.85
N GLU A 1122 32.22 22.13 -23.55
CA GLU A 1122 32.56 23.23 -24.47
C GLU A 1122 31.51 23.42 -25.56
N ARG A 1123 31.03 22.31 -26.13
CA ARG A 1123 29.94 22.29 -27.11
C ARG A 1123 28.65 22.91 -26.58
N VAL A 1124 28.26 22.55 -25.34
CA VAL A 1124 27.07 23.11 -24.68
C VAL A 1124 27.22 24.61 -24.43
N LEU A 1125 28.40 25.05 -23.98
CA LEU A 1125 28.67 26.47 -23.72
C LEU A 1125 28.62 27.32 -25.01
N LYS A 1126 28.96 26.73 -26.16
CA LYS A 1126 28.98 27.38 -27.49
C LYS A 1126 27.64 27.37 -28.24
N GLY A 1127 26.59 26.72 -27.73
CA GLY A 1127 25.23 26.77 -28.28
C GLY A 1127 24.97 25.77 -29.42
N TRP A 1128 25.03 24.47 -29.12
CA TRP A 1128 24.65 23.36 -30.02
C TRP A 1128 23.27 23.50 -30.66
#